data_AF-A0A6N9RKJ1-F1
#
_entry.id   AF-A0A6N9RKJ1-F1
#
_cell.length_a   1.000
_cell.length_b   1.000
_cell.length_c   1.000
_cell.angle_alpha   90.00
_cell.angle_beta   90.00
_cell.angle_gamma   90.00
#
_symmetry.space_group_name_H-M   'P 1'
#
loop_
_entity.id
_entity.type
_entity.pdbx_description
1 polymer ?
#
loop_
_entity_poly.entity_id
_entity_poly.type
_entity_poly.pdbx_seq_one_letter_code
_entity_poly.pdbx_strand_id
1 'polypeptide(L)'
;MDITQFYQTFFEEADELLAEMEQLLLGLDLQAPDSEDLNAVFRAAHSIKGGAATFGFVALTDTTHLLENLLDRARHGELTLSTKMMDVFLETKDVLQKELSAYREGKEPEPQMVEQICAVLRQLALEANAAASPVLSAAPAIKALAPAPAPVPAALARDEGSPPAVPTLKVRFTKVSDHDQKLLAEEMANLGTVLAQTAEADSLTLWLQTACDADDLVAVSCFIVETEQIEISTATPSEVSEPQPQPEHPDQPGQPESPAVLADVAATQPALLPGAVPGTAAAAPAAAGQARESNSIRVDVEKVDQIINLVGELVITQSMLTQTASTLDPVLHERLLSGLGHLERNARDLQESVMSIRMMPMDYVFSRFPRLIRDLSAKLGKQVQLVTVGKETELDKSLIERIIDPITHLVRNSLDHGIETPAQRTLAGKDASGQLTLSAQHQGGSIVIEVKDDGGGLARNKILAKARQQGIAIAENAPDEEVWLLIMAPGFSTAEAVTDVSGRGVGMDVVKRNIQEMGGHVEISSVQGKGTTIRIVLPLTLAILNGMSVRIGNEIYILPLNYVIESLQPQSADLHAITADEQVLHVRGEYLALVEMHKLFGVAGAVHNPTQAIVVIVQAEGTRFALLVDQLVGQHQVVVKNLETNYRKVPGISAATILGDGNVALIIDVAAIQRTHREKKAR
;
A
#
# COMPACT_ATOMS: atom_id res chain seq x y z
N MET A 1 -0.65 25.90 -21.37
CA MET A 1 -0.82 24.84 -20.35
C MET A 1 0.37 23.93 -20.46
N ASP A 2 1.01 23.62 -19.33
CA ASP A 2 2.20 22.77 -19.30
C ASP A 2 1.74 21.30 -19.41
N ILE A 3 1.87 20.70 -20.59
CA ILE A 3 1.40 19.33 -20.89
C ILE A 3 2.11 18.32 -19.96
N THR A 4 3.30 18.66 -19.46
CA THR A 4 4.12 17.86 -18.55
C THR A 4 3.39 17.45 -17.26
N GLN A 5 2.49 18.30 -16.74
CA GLN A 5 1.72 17.99 -15.54
C GLN A 5 0.63 16.93 -15.80
N PHE A 6 0.07 16.89 -17.02
CA PHE A 6 -0.96 15.92 -17.39
C PHE A 6 -0.39 14.53 -17.65
N TYR A 7 0.86 14.43 -18.13
CA TYR A 7 1.55 13.14 -18.26
C TYR A 7 1.65 12.41 -16.93
N GLN A 8 2.03 13.12 -15.85
CA GLN A 8 2.19 12.50 -14.54
C GLN A 8 0.86 11.96 -14.02
N THR A 9 -0.22 12.74 -14.11
CA THR A 9 -1.56 12.30 -13.73
C THR A 9 -2.01 11.07 -14.53
N PHE A 10 -1.80 11.07 -15.84
CA PHE A 10 -2.11 9.91 -16.68
C PHE A 10 -1.32 8.66 -16.28
N PHE A 11 -0.02 8.81 -16.02
CA PHE A 11 0.82 7.68 -15.64
C PHE A 11 0.43 7.10 -14.27
N GLU A 12 0.00 7.93 -13.32
CA GLU A 12 -0.49 7.48 -12.02
C GLU A 12 -1.86 6.79 -12.16
N GLU A 13 -2.77 7.37 -12.95
CA GLU A 13 -4.08 6.78 -13.24
C GLU A 13 -3.97 5.44 -13.98
N ALA A 14 -3.10 5.35 -14.98
CA ALA A 14 -2.85 4.11 -15.70
C ALA A 14 -2.24 3.02 -14.78
N ASP A 15 -1.36 3.38 -13.83
CA ASP A 15 -0.86 2.44 -12.83
C ASP A 15 -1.99 1.90 -11.93
N GLU A 16 -2.90 2.77 -11.49
CA GLU A 16 -4.07 2.40 -10.69
C GLU A 16 -5.01 1.46 -11.46
N LEU A 17 -5.34 1.82 -12.71
CA LEU A 17 -6.22 1.03 -13.58
C LEU A 17 -5.60 -0.33 -13.94
N LEU A 18 -4.28 -0.39 -14.20
CA LEU A 18 -3.59 -1.66 -14.45
C LEU A 18 -3.58 -2.54 -13.20
N ALA A 19 -3.47 -1.97 -12.00
CA ALA A 19 -3.53 -2.71 -10.74
C ALA A 19 -4.95 -3.23 -10.46
N GLU A 20 -5.98 -2.40 -10.67
CA GLU A 20 -7.39 -2.80 -10.57
C GLU A 20 -7.71 -3.94 -11.54
N MET A 21 -7.31 -3.79 -12.80
CA MET A 21 -7.48 -4.81 -13.84
C MET A 21 -6.84 -6.14 -13.44
N GLU A 22 -5.63 -6.12 -12.86
CA GLU A 22 -4.97 -7.33 -12.35
C GLU A 22 -5.75 -8.00 -11.22
N GLN A 23 -6.27 -7.23 -10.26
CA GLN A 23 -7.06 -7.79 -9.16
C GLN A 23 -8.35 -8.46 -9.66
N LEU A 24 -9.09 -7.78 -10.55
CA LEU A 24 -10.33 -8.30 -11.12
C LEU A 24 -10.07 -9.55 -11.96
N LEU A 25 -9.01 -9.56 -12.78
CA LEU A 25 -8.62 -10.74 -13.56
C LEU A 25 -8.23 -11.92 -12.65
N LEU A 26 -7.57 -11.70 -11.52
CA LEU A 26 -7.22 -12.77 -10.58
C LEU A 26 -8.42 -13.30 -9.78
N GLY A 27 -9.43 -12.46 -9.54
CA GLY A 27 -10.66 -12.79 -8.82
C GLY A 27 -11.74 -13.48 -9.65
N LEU A 28 -11.64 -13.40 -10.98
CA LEU A 28 -12.70 -13.84 -11.90
C LEU A 28 -12.92 -15.37 -11.88
N ASP A 29 -14.17 -15.80 -11.69
CA ASP A 29 -14.55 -17.22 -11.84
C ASP A 29 -14.69 -17.57 -13.33
N LEU A 30 -13.88 -18.51 -13.81
CA LEU A 30 -13.89 -18.97 -15.19
C LEU A 30 -15.16 -19.75 -15.58
N GLN A 31 -15.89 -20.34 -14.63
CA GLN A 31 -17.09 -21.12 -14.93
C GLN A 31 -18.38 -20.28 -14.93
N ALA A 32 -18.36 -19.15 -14.21
CA ALA A 32 -19.47 -18.22 -14.13
C ALA A 32 -18.91 -16.80 -13.92
N PRO A 33 -18.32 -16.18 -14.96
CA PRO A 33 -17.71 -14.87 -14.82
C PRO A 33 -18.77 -13.83 -14.45
N ASP A 34 -18.48 -13.03 -13.43
CA ASP A 34 -19.34 -11.90 -13.08
C ASP A 34 -19.30 -10.86 -14.22
N SER A 35 -20.48 -10.50 -14.72
CA SER A 35 -20.60 -9.48 -15.75
C SER A 35 -20.13 -8.11 -15.26
N GLU A 36 -20.26 -7.80 -13.95
CA GLU A 36 -19.77 -6.53 -13.39
C GLU A 36 -18.24 -6.47 -13.40
N ASP A 37 -17.57 -7.55 -12.99
CA ASP A 37 -16.11 -7.64 -13.00
C ASP A 37 -15.55 -7.54 -14.42
N LEU A 38 -16.14 -8.24 -15.40
CA LEU A 38 -15.73 -8.13 -16.80
C LEU A 38 -15.93 -6.73 -17.36
N ASN A 39 -17.04 -6.06 -17.01
CA ASN A 39 -17.27 -4.67 -17.38
C ASN A 39 -16.24 -3.74 -16.74
N ALA A 40 -15.86 -3.97 -15.48
CA ALA A 40 -14.83 -3.18 -14.81
C ALA A 40 -13.44 -3.34 -15.45
N VAL A 41 -13.03 -4.57 -15.77
CA VAL A 41 -11.79 -4.86 -16.51
C VAL A 41 -11.79 -4.16 -17.88
N PHE A 42 -12.92 -4.22 -18.61
CA PHE A 42 -13.07 -3.52 -19.89
C PHE A 42 -12.96 -2.00 -19.74
N ARG A 43 -13.62 -1.39 -18.74
CA ARG A 43 -13.53 0.05 -18.48
C ARG A 43 -12.09 0.48 -18.20
N ALA A 44 -11.36 -0.28 -17.38
CA ALA A 44 -9.96 0.01 -17.09
C ALA A 44 -9.11 0.02 -18.37
N ALA A 45 -9.24 -1.01 -19.22
CA ALA A 45 -8.55 -1.05 -20.51
C ALA A 45 -8.97 0.12 -21.43
N HIS A 46 -10.26 0.41 -21.52
CA HIS A 46 -10.77 1.50 -22.37
C HIS A 46 -10.24 2.88 -21.95
N SER A 47 -10.22 3.16 -20.64
CA SER A 47 -9.66 4.41 -20.09
C SER A 47 -8.17 4.54 -20.36
N ILE A 48 -7.39 3.47 -20.20
CA ILE A 48 -5.95 3.46 -20.53
C ILE A 48 -5.74 3.76 -22.01
N LYS A 49 -6.51 3.15 -22.92
CA LYS A 49 -6.46 3.42 -24.36
C LYS A 49 -6.76 4.90 -24.65
N GLY A 50 -7.83 5.45 -24.07
CA GLY A 50 -8.24 6.84 -24.27
C GLY A 50 -7.16 7.84 -23.84
N GLY A 51 -6.60 7.63 -22.64
CA GLY A 51 -5.47 8.41 -22.16
C GLY A 51 -4.23 8.27 -23.04
N ALA A 52 -3.84 7.04 -23.39
CA ALA A 52 -2.68 6.75 -24.25
C ALA A 52 -2.80 7.44 -25.62
N ALA A 53 -3.99 7.40 -26.24
CA ALA A 53 -4.25 8.04 -27.53
C ALA A 53 -4.15 9.58 -27.43
N THR A 54 -4.64 10.16 -26.34
CA THR A 54 -4.59 11.61 -26.08
C THR A 54 -3.15 12.12 -26.02
N PHE A 55 -2.23 11.33 -25.46
CA PHE A 55 -0.82 11.69 -25.31
C PHE A 55 0.09 11.17 -26.45
N GLY A 56 -0.45 10.45 -27.42
CA GLY A 56 0.29 9.95 -28.59
C GLY A 56 1.14 8.71 -28.31
N PHE A 57 0.83 7.94 -27.26
CA PHE A 57 1.53 6.69 -26.94
C PHE A 57 1.01 5.54 -27.79
N VAL A 58 1.56 5.41 -29.00
CA VAL A 58 1.06 4.49 -30.03
C VAL A 58 1.14 3.03 -29.59
N ALA A 59 2.26 2.57 -29.04
CA ALA A 59 2.42 1.19 -28.60
C ALA A 59 1.39 0.82 -27.51
N LEU A 60 1.22 1.71 -26.53
CA LEU A 60 0.27 1.54 -25.43
C LEU A 60 -1.17 1.52 -25.93
N THR A 61 -1.50 2.38 -26.90
CA THR A 61 -2.82 2.42 -27.54
C THR A 61 -3.11 1.12 -28.28
N ASP A 62 -2.15 0.63 -29.09
CA ASP A 62 -2.31 -0.58 -29.90
C ASP A 62 -2.46 -1.85 -29.06
N THR A 63 -1.59 -2.02 -28.05
CA THR A 63 -1.65 -3.17 -27.14
C THR A 63 -2.98 -3.18 -26.36
N THR A 64 -3.40 -2.03 -25.84
CA THR A 64 -4.65 -1.92 -25.07
C THR A 64 -5.88 -2.14 -25.94
N HIS A 65 -5.87 -1.65 -27.18
CA HIS A 65 -6.96 -1.87 -28.13
C HIS A 65 -7.14 -3.36 -28.47
N LEU A 66 -6.05 -4.13 -28.64
CA LEU A 66 -6.15 -5.57 -28.88
C LEU A 66 -6.73 -6.32 -27.67
N LEU A 67 -6.34 -5.93 -26.45
CA LEU A 67 -6.89 -6.46 -25.21
C LEU A 67 -8.38 -6.16 -25.07
N GLU A 68 -8.76 -4.90 -25.29
CA GLU A 68 -10.14 -4.41 -25.23
C GLU A 68 -11.07 -5.19 -26.18
N ASN A 69 -10.64 -5.46 -27.42
CA ASN A 69 -11.41 -6.24 -28.39
C ASN A 69 -11.68 -7.68 -27.92
N LEU A 70 -10.75 -8.31 -27.20
CA LEU A 70 -10.96 -9.65 -26.66
C LEU A 70 -11.90 -9.62 -25.45
N LEU A 71 -11.76 -8.62 -24.58
CA LEU A 71 -12.64 -8.42 -23.43
C LEU A 71 -14.08 -8.09 -23.85
N ASP A 72 -14.25 -7.30 -24.91
CA ASP A 72 -15.57 -6.95 -25.42
C ASP A 72 -16.34 -8.18 -25.94
N ARG A 73 -15.64 -9.07 -26.65
CA ARG A 73 -16.21 -10.34 -27.10
C ARG A 73 -16.54 -11.28 -25.95
N ALA A 74 -15.73 -11.29 -24.88
CA ALA A 74 -16.03 -12.05 -23.68
C ALA A 74 -17.30 -11.53 -22.98
N ARG A 75 -17.44 -10.21 -22.90
CA ARG A 75 -18.60 -9.53 -22.32
C ARG A 75 -19.90 -9.85 -23.07
N HIS A 76 -19.87 -9.89 -24.39
CA HIS A 76 -21.04 -10.22 -25.22
C HIS A 76 -21.32 -11.74 -25.31
N GLY A 77 -20.55 -12.57 -24.59
CA GLY A 77 -20.71 -14.03 -24.61
C GLY A 77 -20.26 -14.69 -25.92
N GLU A 78 -19.56 -13.97 -26.80
CA GLU A 78 -19.01 -14.46 -28.05
C GLU A 78 -17.69 -15.23 -27.85
N LEU A 79 -17.06 -15.05 -26.69
CA LEU A 79 -15.81 -15.69 -26.29
C LEU A 79 -15.98 -16.36 -24.92
N THR A 80 -15.67 -17.66 -24.83
CA THR A 80 -15.60 -18.36 -23.54
C THR A 80 -14.22 -18.19 -22.93
N LEU A 81 -14.16 -17.67 -21.70
CA LEU A 81 -12.91 -17.44 -20.98
C LEU A 81 -12.27 -18.78 -20.59
N SER A 82 -10.96 -18.88 -20.80
CA SER A 82 -10.16 -20.06 -20.45
C SER A 82 -8.96 -19.67 -19.62
N THR A 83 -8.37 -20.62 -18.87
CA THR A 83 -7.15 -20.35 -18.08
C THR A 83 -6.02 -19.79 -18.94
N LYS A 84 -5.85 -20.32 -20.16
CA LYS A 84 -4.86 -19.83 -21.14
C LYS A 84 -5.10 -18.36 -21.51
N MET A 85 -6.36 -17.93 -21.64
CA MET A 85 -6.69 -16.52 -21.93
C MET A 85 -6.39 -15.62 -20.74
N MET A 86 -6.71 -16.05 -19.52
CA MET A 86 -6.41 -15.29 -18.30
C MET A 86 -4.91 -15.09 -18.10
N ASP A 87 -4.11 -16.13 -18.34
CA ASP A 87 -2.65 -16.03 -18.27
C ASP A 87 -2.12 -15.00 -19.28
N VAL A 88 -2.68 -14.96 -20.49
CA VAL A 88 -2.30 -13.95 -21.50
C VAL A 88 -2.79 -12.55 -21.17
N PHE A 89 -3.97 -12.38 -20.56
CA PHE A 89 -4.42 -11.05 -20.11
C PHE A 89 -3.52 -10.50 -19.00
N LEU A 90 -3.09 -11.35 -18.07
CA LEU A 90 -2.11 -10.98 -17.04
C LEU A 90 -0.74 -10.68 -17.63
N GLU A 91 -0.28 -11.46 -18.62
CA GLU A 91 0.96 -11.17 -19.35
C GLU A 91 0.86 -9.84 -20.13
N THR A 92 -0.30 -9.56 -20.73
CA THR A 92 -0.57 -8.30 -21.44
C THR A 92 -0.52 -7.12 -20.48
N LYS A 93 -1.13 -7.24 -19.30
CA LYS A 93 -1.02 -6.25 -18.24
C LYS A 93 0.44 -5.96 -17.86
N ASP A 94 1.27 -7.00 -17.74
CA ASP A 94 2.68 -6.82 -17.41
C ASP A 94 3.46 -6.10 -18.54
N VAL A 95 3.09 -6.33 -19.80
CA VAL A 95 3.66 -5.61 -20.94
C VAL A 95 3.20 -4.16 -20.95
N LEU A 96 1.91 -3.87 -20.75
CA LEU A 96 1.36 -2.53 -20.62
C LEU A 96 2.07 -1.74 -19.50
N GLN A 97 2.34 -2.38 -18.35
CA GLN A 97 3.08 -1.79 -17.24
C GLN A 97 4.51 -1.39 -17.64
N LYS A 98 5.19 -2.21 -18.44
CA LYS A 98 6.54 -1.93 -18.94
C LYS A 98 6.53 -0.84 -20.01
N GLU A 99 5.54 -0.83 -20.89
CA GLU A 99 5.33 0.24 -21.87
C GLU A 99 5.12 1.59 -21.17
N LEU A 100 4.25 1.62 -20.16
CA LEU A 100 4.00 2.80 -19.33
C LEU A 100 5.26 3.30 -18.63
N SER A 101 6.05 2.38 -18.07
CA SER A 101 7.33 2.69 -17.42
C SER A 101 8.36 3.26 -18.40
N ALA A 102 8.44 2.72 -19.62
CA ALA A 102 9.32 3.23 -20.67
C ALA A 102 8.94 4.66 -21.07
N TYR A 103 7.65 4.93 -21.28
CA TYR A 103 7.15 6.26 -21.60
C TYR A 103 7.37 7.26 -20.45
N ARG A 104 7.23 6.83 -19.19
CA ARG A 104 7.55 7.65 -18.01
C ARG A 104 9.04 8.05 -17.97
N GLU A 105 9.92 7.18 -18.42
CA GLU A 105 11.36 7.47 -18.55
C GLU A 105 11.73 8.26 -19.82
N GLY A 106 10.76 8.63 -20.65
CA GLY A 106 10.98 9.32 -21.93
C GLY A 106 11.63 8.44 -23.01
N LYS A 107 11.46 7.12 -22.91
CA LYS A 107 11.95 6.13 -23.89
C LYS A 107 10.78 5.48 -24.62
N GLU A 108 11.04 5.01 -25.84
CA GLU A 108 10.10 4.12 -26.53
C GLU A 108 10.16 2.70 -25.92
N PRO A 109 9.01 1.99 -25.81
CA PRO A 109 8.98 0.60 -25.37
C PRO A 109 9.77 -0.33 -26.28
N GLU A 110 10.23 -1.46 -25.72
CA GLU A 110 11.00 -2.45 -26.47
C GLU A 110 10.16 -3.10 -27.59
N PRO A 111 10.47 -2.87 -28.89
CA PRO A 111 9.58 -3.26 -29.98
C PRO A 111 9.31 -4.76 -30.06
N GLN A 112 10.31 -5.59 -29.72
CA GLN A 112 10.17 -7.05 -29.73
C GLN A 112 9.16 -7.55 -28.71
N MET A 113 9.10 -6.93 -27.53
CA MET A 113 8.16 -7.31 -26.48
C MET A 113 6.73 -6.94 -26.87
N VAL A 114 6.52 -5.73 -27.40
CA VAL A 114 5.22 -5.25 -27.87
C VAL A 114 4.72 -6.12 -29.03
N GLU A 115 5.59 -6.43 -30.00
CA GLU A 115 5.22 -7.26 -31.15
C GLU A 115 4.87 -8.69 -30.74
N GLN A 116 5.59 -9.27 -29.78
CA GLN A 116 5.30 -10.60 -29.23
C GLN A 116 3.92 -10.65 -28.58
N ILE A 117 3.61 -9.74 -27.66
CA ILE A 117 2.31 -9.78 -26.97
C ILE A 117 1.15 -9.49 -27.93
N CYS A 118 1.34 -8.55 -28.86
CA CYS A 118 0.36 -8.26 -29.90
C CYS A 118 0.11 -9.48 -30.81
N ALA A 119 1.15 -10.24 -31.13
CA ALA A 119 1.00 -11.48 -31.90
C ALA A 119 0.22 -12.55 -31.13
N VAL A 120 0.49 -12.72 -29.83
CA VAL A 120 -0.24 -13.65 -28.96
C VAL A 120 -1.72 -13.26 -28.85
N LEU A 121 -2.03 -11.98 -28.62
CA LEU A 121 -3.41 -11.47 -28.57
C LEU A 121 -4.15 -11.67 -29.89
N ARG A 122 -3.52 -11.38 -31.03
CA ARG A 122 -4.10 -11.64 -32.36
C ARG A 122 -4.34 -13.13 -32.60
N GLN A 123 -3.41 -13.99 -32.18
CA GLN A 123 -3.58 -15.44 -32.30
C GLN A 123 -4.76 -15.94 -31.47
N LEU A 124 -4.94 -15.45 -30.24
CA LEU A 124 -6.10 -15.75 -29.41
C LEU A 124 -7.41 -15.31 -30.06
N ALA A 125 -7.45 -14.11 -30.66
CA ALA A 125 -8.62 -13.61 -31.39
C ALA A 125 -9.00 -14.51 -32.58
N LEU A 126 -8.00 -15.07 -33.27
CA LEU A 126 -8.19 -16.01 -34.38
C LEU A 126 -8.61 -17.40 -33.91
N GLU A 127 -8.00 -17.94 -32.85
CA GLU A 127 -8.38 -19.22 -32.23
C GLU A 127 -9.84 -19.19 -31.75
N ALA A 128 -10.26 -18.07 -31.17
CA ALA A 128 -11.64 -17.82 -30.78
C ALA A 128 -12.62 -17.81 -31.97
N ASN A 129 -12.24 -17.20 -33.10
CA ASN A 129 -13.04 -17.18 -34.32
C ASN A 129 -13.14 -18.56 -34.99
N ALA A 130 -12.07 -19.36 -34.93
CA ALA A 130 -12.05 -20.72 -35.48
C ALA A 130 -12.94 -21.69 -34.69
N ALA A 131 -13.01 -21.53 -33.36
CA ALA A 131 -13.89 -22.32 -32.50
C ALA A 131 -15.39 -21.98 -32.68
N ALA A 132 -15.71 -20.78 -33.19
CA ALA A 132 -17.08 -20.33 -33.46
C ALA A 132 -17.63 -20.73 -34.85
N SER A 133 -16.84 -21.40 -35.70
CA SER A 133 -17.30 -21.91 -37.00
C SER A 133 -17.92 -23.31 -36.85
N PRO A 134 -19.22 -23.51 -37.16
CA PRO A 134 -19.83 -24.83 -37.06
C PRO A 134 -19.27 -25.76 -38.14
N VAL A 135 -18.85 -26.94 -37.69
CA VAL A 135 -18.39 -28.06 -38.52
C VAL A 135 -19.51 -28.48 -39.47
N LEU A 136 -19.30 -28.28 -40.78
CA LEU A 136 -20.17 -28.77 -41.85
C LEU A 136 -20.30 -30.31 -41.77
N SER A 137 -21.49 -30.79 -41.39
CA SER A 137 -21.92 -32.17 -41.60
C SER A 137 -22.52 -32.35 -42.99
N ALA A 138 -22.21 -33.49 -43.61
CA ALA A 138 -22.48 -33.81 -45.00
C ALA A 138 -23.92 -34.33 -45.29
N ALA A 139 -24.44 -33.88 -46.45
CA ALA A 139 -25.34 -34.54 -47.43
C ALA A 139 -26.86 -34.73 -47.12
N PRO A 140 -27.78 -34.93 -48.12
CA PRO A 140 -27.64 -34.96 -49.60
C PRO A 140 -28.66 -34.08 -50.39
N ALA A 141 -28.52 -34.08 -51.72
CA ALA A 141 -29.17 -33.24 -52.74
C ALA A 141 -30.66 -33.51 -53.06
N ILE A 142 -31.47 -32.45 -53.36
CA ILE A 142 -32.57 -32.45 -54.36
C ILE A 142 -32.75 -31.07 -55.06
N LYS A 143 -32.79 -31.14 -56.40
CA LYS A 143 -33.28 -30.28 -57.52
C LYS A 143 -33.90 -28.86 -57.32
N ALA A 144 -33.24 -27.91 -58.00
CA ALA A 144 -33.70 -27.06 -59.14
C ALA A 144 -35.07 -26.33 -59.15
N LEU A 145 -35.02 -24.99 -59.21
CA LEU A 145 -35.68 -24.17 -60.24
C LEU A 145 -34.93 -22.82 -60.40
N ALA A 146 -34.66 -22.41 -61.64
CA ALA A 146 -34.09 -21.12 -62.05
C ALA A 146 -35.22 -20.18 -62.59
N PRO A 147 -34.98 -18.96 -63.13
CA PRO A 147 -33.75 -18.15 -63.21
C PRO A 147 -33.94 -16.64 -62.84
N ALA A 148 -32.83 -15.91 -62.99
CA ALA A 148 -32.53 -14.49 -62.75
C ALA A 148 -33.46 -13.44 -63.44
N PRO A 149 -33.28 -12.13 -63.18
CA PRO A 149 -32.15 -11.41 -63.81
C PRO A 149 -31.39 -10.47 -62.85
N ALA A 150 -30.07 -10.54 -62.94
CA ALA A 150 -29.18 -9.38 -62.86
C ALA A 150 -28.87 -8.95 -64.31
N PRO A 151 -27.91 -8.05 -64.57
CA PRO A 151 -27.69 -6.67 -64.13
C PRO A 151 -27.45 -5.77 -65.36
N VAL A 152 -27.36 -4.42 -65.24
CA VAL A 152 -26.46 -3.54 -66.03
C VAL A 152 -26.70 -2.04 -65.69
N PRO A 153 -25.78 -1.08 -65.95
CA PRO A 153 -24.41 -0.98 -65.40
C PRO A 153 -23.97 0.50 -65.14
N ALA A 154 -22.72 0.72 -64.72
CA ALA A 154 -21.78 1.84 -65.04
C ALA A 154 -22.29 3.32 -65.01
N ALA A 155 -21.54 4.35 -64.63
CA ALA A 155 -20.16 4.58 -64.25
C ALA A 155 -20.07 6.06 -63.81
N LEU A 156 -19.11 6.35 -62.93
CA LEU A 156 -18.29 7.57 -62.85
C LEU A 156 -18.95 8.93 -63.21
N ALA A 157 -19.17 9.74 -62.17
CA ALA A 157 -18.84 11.16 -62.23
C ALA A 157 -18.31 11.59 -60.85
N ARG A 158 -17.05 12.02 -60.83
CA ARG A 158 -16.49 12.84 -59.76
C ARG A 158 -17.18 14.20 -59.82
N ASP A 159 -17.65 14.70 -58.70
CA ASP A 159 -17.80 16.13 -58.48
C ASP A 159 -17.14 16.47 -57.15
N GLU A 160 -16.06 17.24 -57.23
CA GLU A 160 -15.36 17.84 -56.10
C GLU A 160 -16.13 19.11 -55.72
N GLY A 161 -16.49 19.24 -54.44
CA GLY A 161 -16.88 20.54 -53.87
C GLY A 161 -18.24 20.58 -53.18
N SER A 162 -18.36 19.92 -52.02
CA SER A 162 -19.22 20.34 -50.89
C SER A 162 -18.78 19.60 -49.62
N PRO A 163 -18.75 20.24 -48.44
CA PRO A 163 -18.33 19.57 -47.20
C PRO A 163 -19.32 18.44 -46.84
N PRO A 164 -18.88 17.40 -46.11
CA PRO A 164 -19.77 16.32 -45.68
C PRO A 164 -20.88 16.90 -44.80
N ALA A 165 -22.14 16.65 -45.17
CA ALA A 165 -23.28 17.02 -44.33
C ALA A 165 -23.25 16.14 -43.07
N VAL A 166 -22.94 16.74 -41.92
CA VAL A 166 -22.96 16.07 -40.62
C VAL A 166 -24.41 15.65 -40.32
N PRO A 167 -24.69 14.37 -40.01
CA PRO A 167 -26.04 13.88 -39.78
C PRO A 167 -26.66 14.52 -38.52
N THR A 168 -27.97 14.73 -38.56
CA THR A 168 -28.75 15.17 -37.39
C THR A 168 -29.43 13.96 -36.77
N LEU A 169 -29.09 13.69 -35.51
CA LEU A 169 -29.68 12.65 -34.68
C LEU A 169 -30.64 13.26 -33.67
N LYS A 170 -31.71 12.55 -33.36
CA LYS A 170 -32.65 12.85 -32.29
C LYS A 170 -32.43 11.83 -31.18
N VAL A 171 -31.97 12.30 -30.03
CA VAL A 171 -31.69 11.50 -28.83
C VAL A 171 -32.74 11.83 -27.78
N ARG A 172 -33.47 10.81 -27.32
CA ARG A 172 -34.49 10.94 -26.28
C ARG A 172 -34.05 10.15 -25.05
N PHE A 173 -34.07 10.82 -23.91
CA PHE A 173 -33.83 10.25 -22.59
C PHE A 173 -35.13 10.22 -21.80
N THR A 174 -35.44 9.11 -21.15
CA THR A 174 -36.67 8.93 -20.35
C THR A 174 -36.34 8.60 -18.90
N LYS A 175 -37.20 9.00 -17.96
CA LYS A 175 -37.02 8.82 -16.50
C LYS A 175 -35.81 9.56 -15.92
N VAL A 176 -35.56 10.77 -16.38
CA VAL A 176 -34.36 11.55 -16.04
C VAL A 176 -34.69 12.72 -15.13
N SER A 177 -33.98 12.84 -14.00
CA SER A 177 -34.15 13.93 -13.04
C SER A 177 -33.70 15.29 -13.61
N ASP A 178 -34.25 16.40 -13.10
CA ASP A 178 -33.88 17.76 -13.55
C ASP A 178 -32.36 18.06 -13.47
N HIS A 179 -31.64 17.39 -12.57
CA HIS A 179 -30.19 17.52 -12.46
C HIS A 179 -29.48 16.78 -13.61
N ASP A 180 -29.87 15.53 -13.84
CA ASP A 180 -29.31 14.66 -14.86
C ASP A 180 -29.63 15.15 -16.28
N GLN A 181 -30.80 15.78 -16.47
CA GLN A 181 -31.17 16.42 -17.74
C GLN A 181 -30.20 17.55 -18.12
N LYS A 182 -29.68 18.30 -17.13
CA LYS A 182 -28.71 19.38 -17.39
C LYS A 182 -27.34 18.81 -17.75
N LEU A 183 -26.88 17.82 -17.00
CA LEU A 183 -25.61 17.13 -17.30
C LEU A 183 -25.65 16.47 -18.69
N LEU A 184 -26.72 15.75 -19.02
CA LEU A 184 -26.88 15.13 -20.34
C LEU A 184 -26.89 16.16 -21.47
N ALA A 185 -27.53 17.32 -21.28
CA ALA A 185 -27.48 18.39 -22.26
C ALA A 185 -26.06 18.97 -22.45
N GLU A 186 -25.29 19.11 -21.37
CA GLU A 186 -23.89 19.57 -21.41
C GLU A 186 -22.98 18.55 -22.11
N GLU A 187 -23.09 17.26 -21.78
CA GLU A 187 -22.31 16.21 -22.40
C GLU A 187 -22.65 16.01 -23.88
N MET A 188 -23.94 16.09 -24.26
CA MET A 188 -24.32 16.03 -25.67
C MET A 188 -23.82 17.26 -26.46
N ALA A 189 -23.71 18.42 -25.82
CA ALA A 189 -23.08 19.60 -26.43
C ALA A 189 -21.56 19.45 -26.61
N ASN A 190 -20.89 18.61 -25.81
CA ASN A 190 -19.48 18.27 -26.00
C ASN A 190 -19.26 17.34 -27.20
N LEU A 191 -20.24 16.49 -27.51
CA LEU A 191 -20.19 15.50 -28.61
C LEU A 191 -20.73 16.03 -29.95
N GLY A 192 -21.33 17.22 -29.99
CA GLY A 192 -21.85 17.81 -31.22
C GLY A 192 -22.58 19.13 -31.01
N THR A 193 -23.21 19.65 -32.07
CA THR A 193 -23.97 20.91 -32.00
C THR A 193 -25.45 20.62 -31.72
N VAL A 194 -25.95 21.02 -30.56
CA VAL A 194 -27.38 20.89 -30.20
C VAL A 194 -28.19 21.92 -30.98
N LEU A 195 -29.04 21.44 -31.89
CA LEU A 195 -29.89 22.28 -32.75
C LEU A 195 -31.20 22.66 -32.04
N ALA A 196 -31.75 21.76 -31.24
CA ALA A 196 -32.95 21.99 -30.45
C ALA A 196 -32.95 21.06 -29.23
N GLN A 197 -33.62 21.49 -28.16
CA GLN A 197 -33.86 20.68 -26.98
C GLN A 197 -35.28 20.88 -26.46
N THR A 198 -35.87 19.82 -25.93
CA THR A 198 -37.17 19.86 -25.25
C THR A 198 -37.03 19.08 -23.95
N ALA A 199 -37.19 19.77 -22.83
CA ALA A 199 -37.16 19.18 -21.50
C ALA A 199 -38.59 19.13 -20.95
N GLU A 200 -39.02 17.95 -20.54
CA GLU A 200 -40.25 17.69 -19.80
C GLU A 200 -39.88 17.18 -18.40
N ALA A 201 -40.85 17.14 -17.47
CA ALA A 201 -40.60 16.83 -16.05
C ALA A 201 -39.93 15.46 -15.78
N ASP A 202 -39.89 14.54 -16.76
CA ASP A 202 -39.26 13.22 -16.64
C ASP A 202 -38.62 12.73 -17.96
N SER A 203 -38.42 13.63 -18.93
CA SER A 203 -37.78 13.25 -20.20
C SER A 203 -37.10 14.42 -20.90
N LEU A 204 -35.98 14.14 -21.57
CA LEU A 204 -35.20 15.12 -22.33
C LEU A 204 -35.05 14.64 -23.77
N THR A 205 -35.44 15.46 -24.74
CA THR A 205 -35.22 15.18 -26.16
C THR A 205 -34.28 16.23 -26.76
N LEU A 206 -33.20 15.78 -27.39
CA LEU A 206 -32.15 16.60 -28.00
C LEU A 206 -32.04 16.29 -29.49
N TRP A 207 -31.97 17.31 -30.32
CA TRP A 207 -31.61 17.19 -31.73
C TRP A 207 -30.16 17.62 -31.89
N LEU A 208 -29.28 16.65 -32.14
CA LEU A 208 -27.83 16.81 -32.15
C LEU A 208 -27.30 16.65 -33.57
N GLN A 209 -26.53 17.62 -34.05
CA GLN A 209 -25.71 17.46 -35.24
C GLN A 209 -24.31 17.01 -34.81
N THR A 210 -23.97 15.76 -35.10
CA THR A 210 -22.69 15.15 -34.68
C THR A 210 -22.13 14.20 -35.75
N ALA A 211 -20.81 14.05 -35.76
CA ALA A 211 -20.11 13.05 -36.55
C ALA A 211 -19.90 11.72 -35.79
N CYS A 212 -20.30 11.66 -34.52
CA CYS A 212 -20.25 10.46 -33.69
C CYS A 212 -21.37 9.48 -34.06
N ASP A 213 -21.06 8.19 -33.95
CA ASP A 213 -22.04 7.14 -34.18
C ASP A 213 -22.97 6.98 -32.96
N ALA A 214 -24.12 6.32 -33.16
CA ALA A 214 -25.11 6.14 -32.09
C ALA A 214 -24.55 5.41 -30.86
N ASP A 215 -23.60 4.50 -31.06
CA ASP A 215 -22.97 3.73 -29.99
C ASP A 215 -22.07 4.61 -29.09
N ASP A 216 -21.41 5.62 -29.65
CA ASP A 216 -20.59 6.58 -28.89
C ASP A 216 -21.48 7.48 -28.01
N LEU A 217 -22.64 7.88 -28.53
CA LEU A 217 -23.61 8.68 -27.78
C LEU A 217 -24.22 7.88 -26.63
N VAL A 218 -24.52 6.60 -26.85
CA VAL A 218 -24.96 5.69 -25.78
C VAL A 218 -23.87 5.54 -24.73
N ALA A 219 -22.61 5.32 -25.14
CA ALA A 219 -21.50 5.12 -24.22
C ALA A 219 -21.28 6.31 -23.27
N VAL A 220 -21.35 7.55 -23.78
CA VAL A 220 -21.22 8.75 -22.94
C VAL A 220 -22.45 8.98 -22.08
N SER A 221 -23.65 8.68 -22.60
CA SER A 221 -24.89 8.83 -21.83
C SER A 221 -25.02 7.80 -20.70
N CYS A 222 -24.37 6.64 -20.84
CA CYS A 222 -24.35 5.56 -19.84
C CYS A 222 -23.64 5.92 -18.53
N PHE A 223 -22.92 7.04 -18.48
CA PHE A 223 -22.38 7.59 -17.25
C PHE A 223 -23.44 8.24 -16.35
N ILE A 224 -24.60 8.59 -16.93
CA ILE A 224 -25.66 9.34 -16.25
C ILE A 224 -26.97 8.54 -16.21
N VAL A 225 -27.30 7.78 -17.27
CA VAL A 225 -28.55 7.02 -17.39
C VAL A 225 -28.32 5.61 -17.92
N GLU A 226 -29.22 4.67 -17.63
CA GLU A 226 -29.10 3.29 -18.14
C GLU A 226 -29.37 3.21 -19.65
N THR A 227 -28.81 2.21 -20.35
CA THR A 227 -29.00 2.01 -21.80
C THR A 227 -30.46 1.90 -22.22
N GLU A 228 -31.33 1.33 -21.37
CA GLU A 228 -32.76 1.18 -21.62
C GLU A 228 -33.53 2.52 -21.62
N GLN A 229 -32.91 3.59 -21.12
CA GLN A 229 -33.51 4.92 -20.99
C GLN A 229 -33.21 5.81 -22.21
N ILE A 230 -32.43 5.32 -23.19
CA ILE A 230 -31.91 6.08 -24.33
C ILE A 230 -32.54 5.58 -25.63
N GLU A 231 -33.20 6.47 -26.37
CA GLU A 231 -33.72 6.22 -27.72
C GLU A 231 -33.04 7.15 -28.73
N ILE A 232 -32.34 6.59 -29.72
CA ILE A 232 -31.68 7.36 -30.79
C ILE A 232 -32.37 7.10 -32.13
N SER A 233 -32.73 8.17 -32.84
CA SER A 233 -33.33 8.10 -34.18
C SER A 233 -32.76 9.16 -35.12
N THR A 234 -32.77 8.92 -36.43
CA THR A 234 -32.30 9.91 -37.43
C THR A 234 -33.39 10.94 -37.70
N ALA A 235 -33.09 12.24 -37.56
CA ALA A 235 -34.06 13.31 -37.80
C ALA A 235 -34.03 13.77 -39.27
N THR A 236 -35.20 14.02 -39.88
CA THR A 236 -35.28 14.72 -41.17
C THR A 236 -35.35 16.24 -40.96
N PRO A 237 -34.81 17.07 -41.88
CA PRO A 237 -34.69 18.53 -41.70
C PRO A 237 -36.02 19.27 -41.46
N SER A 238 -37.17 18.63 -41.67
CA SER A 238 -38.49 19.21 -41.49
C SER A 238 -39.03 19.18 -40.04
N GLU A 239 -38.39 18.47 -39.11
CA GLU A 239 -38.84 18.44 -37.69
C GLU A 239 -38.30 19.60 -36.83
N VAL A 240 -37.35 20.40 -37.33
CA VAL A 240 -36.64 21.44 -36.55
C VAL A 240 -37.29 22.83 -36.65
N SER A 241 -38.63 22.93 -36.69
CA SER A 241 -39.33 24.23 -36.85
C SER A 241 -40.42 24.50 -35.81
N GLU A 242 -40.22 25.65 -35.13
CA GLU A 242 -41.09 26.44 -34.23
C GLU A 242 -41.15 26.11 -32.72
N PRO A 243 -40.63 26.98 -31.84
CA PRO A 243 -41.04 27.07 -30.44
C PRO A 243 -42.26 28.00 -30.30
N GLN A 244 -43.36 27.49 -29.74
CA GLN A 244 -44.51 28.31 -29.32
C GLN A 244 -44.31 28.88 -27.89
N PRO A 245 -44.84 30.08 -27.58
CA PRO A 245 -44.49 30.83 -26.37
C PRO A 245 -45.48 30.67 -25.19
N GLN A 246 -44.91 30.65 -23.97
CA GLN A 246 -45.40 31.22 -22.69
C GLN A 246 -46.65 30.58 -22.00
N PRO A 247 -46.83 30.67 -20.65
CA PRO A 247 -46.72 31.91 -19.88
C PRO A 247 -46.20 31.89 -18.42
N GLU A 248 -45.87 33.11 -17.99
CA GLU A 248 -45.46 33.61 -16.68
C GLU A 248 -46.54 33.47 -15.57
N HIS A 249 -46.03 33.58 -14.33
CA HIS A 249 -46.71 33.74 -13.04
C HIS A 249 -47.96 34.64 -13.01
N PRO A 250 -48.80 34.43 -11.98
CA PRO A 250 -49.36 35.54 -11.22
C PRO A 250 -48.99 35.54 -9.73
N ASP A 251 -48.84 36.77 -9.26
CA ASP A 251 -48.47 37.32 -7.95
C ASP A 251 -49.52 37.15 -6.82
N GLN A 252 -49.03 36.90 -5.59
CA GLN A 252 -49.34 37.53 -4.26
C GLN A 252 -50.81 37.60 -3.72
N PRO A 253 -51.11 38.00 -2.44
CA PRO A 253 -50.28 38.64 -1.37
C PRO A 253 -50.52 38.19 0.12
N GLY A 254 -49.60 38.59 1.03
CA GLY A 254 -49.97 39.41 2.21
C GLY A 254 -49.92 38.85 3.65
N GLN A 255 -48.76 39.06 4.32
CA GLN A 255 -48.53 39.69 5.67
C GLN A 255 -49.14 39.10 6.98
N PRO A 256 -48.62 39.45 8.20
CA PRO A 256 -47.46 40.31 8.55
C PRO A 256 -46.48 39.77 9.63
N GLU A 257 -45.34 40.46 9.72
CA GLU A 257 -44.35 40.61 10.82
C GLU A 257 -45.02 41.01 12.17
N SER A 258 -44.49 40.87 13.39
CA SER A 258 -43.17 41.03 14.06
C SER A 258 -43.43 40.82 15.59
N PRO A 259 -42.50 40.99 16.58
CA PRO A 259 -41.03 40.99 16.60
C PRO A 259 -40.40 40.20 17.79
N ALA A 260 -39.06 40.26 17.85
CA ALA A 260 -38.07 39.71 18.78
C ALA A 260 -38.28 39.86 20.31
N VAL A 261 -37.64 38.95 21.08
CA VAL A 261 -36.85 39.27 22.29
C VAL A 261 -35.82 38.17 22.63
N LEU A 262 -34.71 38.62 23.23
CA LEU A 262 -33.46 37.96 23.58
C LEU A 262 -33.50 37.17 24.91
N ALA A 263 -32.43 36.38 25.13
CA ALA A 263 -31.96 35.73 26.37
C ALA A 263 -32.73 34.46 26.77
N ASP A 264 -32.13 33.38 27.28
CA ASP A 264 -30.98 33.31 28.19
C ASP A 264 -30.33 31.91 28.16
N VAL A 265 -29.15 31.86 28.75
CA VAL A 265 -28.19 30.77 28.93
C VAL A 265 -28.71 29.70 29.90
N ALA A 266 -28.54 28.41 29.57
CA ALA A 266 -28.46 27.37 30.59
C ALA A 266 -27.64 26.18 30.11
N ALA A 267 -26.42 26.08 30.65
CA ALA A 267 -25.60 24.89 30.65
C ALA A 267 -26.20 23.83 31.60
N THR A 268 -26.19 22.56 31.18
CA THR A 268 -26.23 21.44 32.14
C THR A 268 -25.30 20.34 31.66
N GLN A 269 -24.33 20.00 32.51
CA GLN A 269 -23.37 18.91 32.33
C GLN A 269 -24.04 17.53 32.47
N PRO A 270 -23.41 16.46 31.95
CA PRO A 270 -23.94 15.10 31.97
C PRO A 270 -23.55 14.35 33.25
N ALA A 271 -24.50 13.55 33.78
CA ALA A 271 -24.27 12.61 34.86
C ALA A 271 -24.22 11.17 34.32
N LEU A 272 -23.08 10.50 34.56
CA LEU A 272 -22.85 9.06 34.39
C LEU A 272 -23.51 8.27 35.52
N LEU A 273 -23.94 7.02 35.25
CA LEU A 273 -23.68 5.76 35.99
C LEU A 273 -24.53 4.58 35.40
N PRO A 274 -24.19 3.29 35.64
CA PRO A 274 -23.96 2.31 34.57
C PRO A 274 -24.83 1.03 34.58
N GLY A 275 -24.82 0.32 33.44
CA GLY A 275 -24.63 -1.15 33.29
C GLY A 275 -25.76 -2.14 33.63
N ALA A 276 -26.28 -2.84 32.60
CA ALA A 276 -26.31 -4.32 32.48
C ALA A 276 -27.15 -4.80 31.25
N VAL A 277 -26.60 -5.81 30.57
CA VAL A 277 -26.97 -6.56 29.34
C VAL A 277 -28.14 -7.58 29.52
N PRO A 278 -28.55 -8.38 28.51
CA PRO A 278 -29.18 -8.04 27.23
C PRO A 278 -30.49 -8.85 27.00
N GLY A 279 -31.41 -8.35 26.16
CA GLY A 279 -32.67 -9.04 25.84
C GLY A 279 -33.03 -8.92 24.36
N THR A 280 -33.15 -10.07 23.70
CA THR A 280 -33.52 -10.31 22.30
C THR A 280 -34.89 -9.74 21.91
N ALA A 281 -34.94 -8.93 20.85
CA ALA A 281 -36.12 -8.78 19.99
C ALA A 281 -35.71 -8.28 18.60
N ALA A 282 -36.20 -8.99 17.57
CA ALA A 282 -36.00 -8.74 16.17
C ALA A 282 -36.65 -7.43 15.68
N ALA A 283 -35.97 -6.71 14.79
CA ALA A 283 -36.55 -5.66 13.96
C ALA A 283 -35.92 -5.68 12.56
N ALA A 284 -36.76 -5.37 11.58
CA ALA A 284 -36.63 -5.50 10.13
C ALA A 284 -35.53 -4.62 9.49
N PRO A 285 -35.20 -4.81 8.19
CA PRO A 285 -33.94 -4.38 7.62
C PRO A 285 -33.86 -2.86 7.46
N ALA A 286 -32.70 -2.33 7.84
CA ALA A 286 -32.36 -0.93 7.68
C ALA A 286 -32.28 -0.55 6.20
N ALA A 287 -32.81 0.63 5.90
CA ALA A 287 -32.70 1.31 4.62
C ALA A 287 -31.23 1.37 4.17
N ALA A 288 -31.04 1.17 2.86
CA ALA A 288 -29.78 1.34 2.16
C ALA A 288 -29.10 2.64 2.58
N GLY A 289 -27.88 2.51 3.11
CA GLY A 289 -27.03 3.65 3.39
C GLY A 289 -26.73 4.35 2.07
N GLN A 290 -27.08 5.63 1.98
CA GLN A 290 -26.54 6.53 0.98
C GLN A 290 -25.01 6.39 1.02
N ALA A 291 -24.44 5.92 -0.09
CA ALA A 291 -23.01 5.96 -0.32
C ALA A 291 -22.58 7.42 -0.14
N ARG A 292 -21.83 7.69 0.93
CA ARG A 292 -21.13 8.97 1.06
C ARG A 292 -20.13 9.00 -0.08
N GLU A 293 -20.38 9.84 -1.08
CA GLU A 293 -19.38 10.24 -2.06
C GLU A 293 -18.13 10.67 -1.28
N SER A 294 -17.10 9.83 -1.30
CA SER A 294 -15.79 10.18 -0.77
C SER A 294 -15.18 11.20 -1.72
N ASN A 295 -15.36 12.48 -1.42
CA ASN A 295 -14.60 13.56 -2.06
C ASN A 295 -13.12 13.37 -1.71
N SER A 296 -12.41 12.56 -2.50
CA SER A 296 -10.99 12.30 -2.37
C SER A 296 -10.21 13.41 -3.08
N ILE A 297 -9.21 13.98 -2.39
CA ILE A 297 -8.30 14.98 -2.96
C ILE A 297 -6.95 14.30 -3.14
N ARG A 298 -6.45 14.23 -4.38
CA ARG A 298 -5.09 13.77 -4.67
C ARG A 298 -4.10 14.87 -4.28
N VAL A 299 -3.10 14.51 -3.47
CA VAL A 299 -2.08 15.44 -2.96
C VAL A 299 -0.70 14.83 -3.20
N ASP A 300 0.24 15.65 -3.71
CA ASP A 300 1.62 15.24 -3.92
C ASP A 300 2.26 14.75 -2.61
N VAL A 301 2.99 13.63 -2.67
CA VAL A 301 3.64 13.01 -1.49
C VAL A 301 4.58 14.00 -0.79
N GLU A 302 5.29 14.83 -1.55
CA GLU A 302 6.23 15.83 -1.01
C GLU A 302 5.55 16.85 -0.08
N LYS A 303 4.30 17.23 -0.36
CA LYS A 303 3.54 18.18 0.48
C LYS A 303 3.18 17.54 1.82
N VAL A 304 2.78 16.27 1.81
CA VAL A 304 2.47 15.52 3.04
C VAL A 304 3.74 15.34 3.88
N ASP A 305 4.86 14.99 3.26
CA ASP A 305 6.17 14.88 3.93
C ASP A 305 6.62 16.23 4.53
N GLN A 306 6.36 17.35 3.85
CA GLN A 306 6.65 18.68 4.39
C GLN A 306 5.80 18.99 5.64
N ILE A 307 4.51 18.70 5.61
CA ILE A 307 3.62 18.89 6.77
C ILE A 307 4.11 18.04 7.96
N ILE A 308 4.52 16.81 7.70
CA ILE A 308 5.11 15.90 8.69
C ILE A 308 6.37 16.50 9.31
N ASN A 309 7.27 17.06 8.49
CA ASN A 309 8.49 17.70 8.98
C ASN A 309 8.16 18.91 9.87
N LEU A 310 7.20 19.74 9.47
CA LEU A 310 6.73 20.88 10.24
C LEU A 310 6.11 20.47 11.57
N VAL A 311 5.31 19.40 11.59
CA VAL A 311 4.76 18.83 12.83
C VAL A 311 5.89 18.30 13.71
N GLY A 312 6.90 17.64 13.13
CA GLY A 312 8.10 17.22 13.86
C GLY A 312 8.84 18.40 14.50
N GLU A 313 9.03 19.49 13.77
CA GLU A 313 9.62 20.73 14.29
C GLU A 313 8.76 21.41 15.36
N LEU A 314 7.43 21.35 15.23
CA LEU A 314 6.50 21.82 16.25
C LEU A 314 6.63 21.02 17.55
N VAL A 315 6.69 19.69 17.47
CA VAL A 315 6.88 18.82 18.64
C VAL A 315 8.23 19.08 19.30
N ILE A 316 9.29 19.29 18.52
CA ILE A 316 10.61 19.70 19.05
C ILE A 316 10.48 21.04 19.77
N THR A 317 9.87 22.04 19.14
CA THR A 317 9.72 23.39 19.73
C THR A 317 8.88 23.37 21.00
N GLN A 318 7.80 22.60 21.03
CA GLN A 318 6.98 22.40 22.21
C GLN A 318 7.75 21.70 23.33
N SER A 319 8.57 20.70 23.00
CA SER A 319 9.46 20.04 23.97
C SER A 319 10.47 21.03 24.54
N MET A 320 11.01 21.92 23.70
CA MET A 320 11.94 22.96 24.13
C MET A 320 11.31 23.95 25.10
N LEU A 321 10.08 24.39 24.80
CA LEU A 321 9.34 25.30 25.67
C LEU A 321 8.98 24.64 27.00
N THR A 322 8.59 23.37 26.98
CA THR A 322 8.24 22.61 28.19
C THR A 322 9.46 22.42 29.09
N GLN A 323 10.61 22.06 28.52
CA GLN A 323 11.86 21.94 29.27
C GLN A 323 12.29 23.29 29.88
N THR A 324 12.23 24.38 29.10
CA THR A 324 12.53 25.72 29.61
C THR A 324 11.60 26.10 30.76
N ALA A 325 10.31 25.82 30.60
CA ALA A 325 9.31 26.11 31.64
C ALA A 325 9.47 25.23 32.89
N SER A 326 10.06 24.04 32.79
CA SER A 326 10.32 23.20 33.96
C SER A 326 11.30 23.80 34.96
N THR A 327 12.09 24.80 34.55
CA THR A 327 12.98 25.57 35.44
C THR A 327 12.28 26.70 36.20
N LEU A 328 11.04 27.03 35.83
CA LEU A 328 10.25 28.08 36.46
C LEU A 328 9.53 27.55 37.71
N ASP A 329 9.28 28.44 38.67
CA ASP A 329 8.47 28.11 39.84
C ASP A 329 7.04 27.72 39.41
N PRO A 330 6.58 26.49 39.69
CA PRO A 330 5.28 26.01 39.22
C PRO A 330 4.09 26.78 39.79
N VAL A 331 4.21 27.31 41.02
CA VAL A 331 3.12 28.01 41.70
C VAL A 331 2.96 29.42 41.13
N LEU A 332 4.08 30.08 40.83
CA LEU A 332 4.05 31.43 40.24
C LEU A 332 3.62 31.44 38.77
N HIS A 333 3.84 30.34 38.04
CA HIS A 333 3.65 30.26 36.59
C HIS A 333 2.60 29.21 36.16
N GLU A 334 1.63 28.88 37.02
CA GLU A 334 0.58 27.88 36.77
C GLU A 334 -0.11 28.05 35.39
N ARG A 335 -0.48 29.28 35.02
CA ARG A 335 -1.14 29.58 33.73
C ARG A 335 -0.27 29.23 32.52
N LEU A 336 1.03 29.49 32.60
CA LEU A 336 1.97 29.17 31.52
C LEU A 336 2.12 27.65 31.40
N LEU A 337 2.32 26.95 32.51
CA LEU A 337 2.45 25.49 32.53
C LEU A 337 1.18 24.79 32.03
N SER A 338 0.00 25.26 32.45
CA SER A 338 -1.28 24.77 31.91
C SER A 338 -1.41 25.04 30.40
N GLY A 339 -0.97 26.21 29.92
CA GLY A 339 -0.96 26.55 28.50
C GLY A 339 -0.04 25.64 27.69
N LEU A 340 1.14 25.30 28.22
CA LEU A 340 2.08 24.38 27.59
C LEU A 340 1.52 22.95 27.53
N GLY A 341 0.81 22.49 28.58
CA GLY A 341 0.12 21.20 28.54
C GLY A 341 -1.05 21.18 27.54
N HIS A 342 -1.69 22.31 27.25
CA HIS A 342 -2.68 22.41 26.18
C HIS A 342 -2.02 22.35 24.80
N LEU A 343 -0.89 23.04 24.62
CA LEU A 343 -0.11 23.00 23.40
C LEU A 343 0.40 21.58 23.12
N GLU A 344 0.85 20.85 24.14
CA GLU A 344 1.29 19.45 24.03
C GLU A 344 0.17 18.56 23.49
N ARG A 345 -1.03 18.63 24.09
CA ARG A 345 -2.19 17.86 23.65
C ARG A 345 -2.59 18.20 22.21
N ASN A 346 -2.72 19.48 21.89
CA ASN A 346 -3.06 19.92 20.53
C ASN A 346 -2.02 19.51 19.49
N ALA A 347 -0.72 19.57 19.85
CA ALA A 347 0.36 19.13 18.97
C ALA A 347 0.30 17.62 18.72
N ARG A 348 -0.05 16.82 19.74
CA ARG A 348 -0.27 15.38 19.60
C ARG A 348 -1.49 15.06 18.73
N ASP A 349 -2.61 15.73 18.96
CA ASP A 349 -3.83 15.54 18.14
C ASP A 349 -3.58 15.92 16.67
N LEU A 350 -2.82 17.00 16.44
CA LEU A 350 -2.39 17.40 15.10
C LEU A 350 -1.46 16.35 14.48
N GLN A 351 -0.52 15.80 15.25
CA GLN A 351 0.37 14.74 14.80
C GLN A 351 -0.42 13.50 14.40
N GLU A 352 -1.35 13.03 15.23
CA GLU A 352 -2.19 11.87 14.93
C GLU A 352 -3.05 12.12 13.66
N SER A 353 -3.60 13.33 13.51
CA SER A 353 -4.40 13.71 12.32
C SER A 353 -3.57 13.80 11.04
N VAL A 354 -2.34 14.32 11.10
CA VAL A 354 -1.43 14.38 9.94
C VAL A 354 -0.97 12.98 9.56
N MET A 355 -0.72 12.11 10.55
CA MET A 355 -0.36 10.72 10.29
C MET A 355 -1.51 9.99 9.60
N SER A 356 -2.77 10.17 10.02
CA SER A 356 -3.92 9.53 9.38
C SER A 356 -4.07 9.90 7.89
N ILE A 357 -3.65 11.09 7.47
CA ILE A 357 -3.68 11.49 6.04
C ILE A 357 -2.75 10.63 5.17
N ARG A 358 -1.66 10.09 5.75
CA ARG A 358 -0.68 9.25 5.04
C ARG A 358 -0.99 7.75 5.11
N MET A 359 -1.95 7.38 5.95
CA MET A 359 -2.29 5.98 6.17
C MET A 359 -2.91 5.37 4.92
N MET A 360 -2.48 4.16 4.61
CA MET A 360 -2.91 3.37 3.47
C MET A 360 -3.33 1.98 3.98
N PRO A 361 -4.42 1.38 3.48
CA PRO A 361 -4.83 0.03 3.84
C PRO A 361 -3.75 -1.02 3.52
N MET A 362 -3.64 -2.05 4.38
CA MET A 362 -2.76 -3.21 4.14
C MET A 362 -3.17 -4.04 2.92
N ASP A 363 -4.39 -3.89 2.41
CA ASP A 363 -4.84 -4.56 1.18
C ASP A 363 -3.97 -4.24 -0.04
N TYR A 364 -3.37 -3.03 -0.11
CA TYR A 364 -2.41 -2.67 -1.15
C TYR A 364 -1.18 -3.60 -1.21
N VAL A 365 -0.81 -4.19 -0.06
CA VAL A 365 0.27 -5.16 0.07
C VAL A 365 -0.27 -6.58 -0.11
N PHE A 366 -1.38 -6.92 0.56
CA PHE A 366 -1.93 -8.28 0.55
C PHE A 366 -2.48 -8.72 -0.80
N SER A 367 -2.99 -7.80 -1.62
CA SER A 367 -3.54 -8.08 -2.95
C SER A 367 -2.50 -8.58 -3.96
N ARG A 368 -1.20 -8.37 -3.71
CA ARG A 368 -0.10 -8.81 -4.59
C ARG A 368 0.31 -10.27 -4.36
N PHE A 369 0.02 -10.82 -3.18
CA PHE A 369 0.48 -12.16 -2.80
C PHE A 369 -0.27 -13.35 -3.43
N PRO A 370 -1.57 -13.29 -3.79
CA PRO A 370 -2.26 -14.40 -4.44
C PRO A 370 -1.54 -14.91 -5.69
N ARG A 371 -1.12 -14.01 -6.59
CA ARG A 371 -0.38 -14.35 -7.81
C ARG A 371 0.98 -14.98 -7.50
N LEU A 372 1.77 -14.32 -6.63
CA LEU A 372 3.07 -14.82 -6.20
C LEU A 372 2.99 -16.23 -5.61
N ILE A 373 2.01 -16.48 -4.73
CA ILE A 373 1.81 -17.77 -4.08
C ILE A 373 1.41 -18.84 -5.10
N ARG A 374 0.52 -18.52 -6.05
CA ARG A 374 0.10 -19.44 -7.11
C ARG A 374 1.29 -19.86 -7.97
N ASP A 375 2.11 -18.91 -8.40
CA ASP A 375 3.28 -19.16 -9.25
C ASP A 375 4.35 -19.99 -8.53
N LEU A 376 4.69 -19.65 -7.28
CA LEU A 376 5.65 -20.43 -6.49
C LEU A 376 5.11 -21.83 -6.14
N SER A 377 3.83 -21.93 -5.79
CA SER A 377 3.21 -23.23 -5.46
C SER A 377 3.24 -24.18 -6.66
N ALA A 378 2.95 -23.66 -7.86
CA ALA A 378 3.05 -24.43 -9.10
C ALA A 378 4.48 -24.88 -9.38
N LYS A 379 5.47 -23.98 -9.23
CA LYS A 379 6.90 -24.29 -9.43
C LYS A 379 7.43 -25.34 -8.45
N LEU A 380 6.96 -25.31 -7.21
CA LEU A 380 7.39 -26.21 -6.13
C LEU A 380 6.56 -27.50 -6.03
N GLY A 381 5.48 -27.63 -6.81
CA GLY A 381 4.56 -28.76 -6.76
C GLY A 381 3.79 -28.86 -5.43
N LYS A 382 3.44 -27.71 -4.84
CA LYS A 382 2.71 -27.62 -3.56
C LYS A 382 1.30 -27.06 -3.82
N GLN A 383 0.37 -27.41 -2.94
CA GLN A 383 -0.99 -26.83 -2.93
C GLN A 383 -1.10 -25.95 -1.69
N VAL A 384 -1.42 -24.67 -1.88
CA VAL A 384 -1.45 -23.69 -0.80
C VAL A 384 -2.66 -22.77 -0.96
N GLN A 385 -3.38 -22.56 0.15
CA GLN A 385 -4.46 -21.59 0.27
C GLN A 385 -3.97 -20.38 1.08
N LEU A 386 -4.12 -19.18 0.51
CA LEU A 386 -3.87 -17.92 1.21
C LEU A 386 -5.12 -17.48 1.97
N VAL A 387 -4.95 -17.13 3.24
CA VAL A 387 -5.96 -16.46 4.07
C VAL A 387 -5.41 -15.09 4.46
N THR A 388 -6.20 -14.04 4.26
CA THR A 388 -5.84 -12.66 4.62
C THR A 388 -6.81 -12.13 5.67
N VAL A 389 -6.29 -11.50 6.72
CA VAL A 389 -7.09 -10.96 7.83
C VAL A 389 -6.63 -9.52 8.14
N GLY A 390 -7.57 -8.60 8.36
CA GLY A 390 -7.26 -7.21 8.67
C GLY A 390 -6.70 -6.43 7.48
N LYS A 391 -7.26 -6.65 6.29
CA LYS A 391 -6.89 -5.95 5.03
C LYS A 391 -7.11 -4.44 5.12
N GLU A 392 -8.12 -4.05 5.87
CA GLU A 392 -8.53 -2.69 6.20
C GLU A 392 -7.61 -2.00 7.21
N THR A 393 -6.70 -2.74 7.85
CA THR A 393 -5.75 -2.16 8.80
C THR A 393 -4.88 -1.14 8.07
N GLU A 394 -4.86 0.09 8.56
CA GLU A 394 -4.09 1.15 7.90
C GLU A 394 -2.65 1.19 8.42
N LEU A 395 -1.71 1.46 7.52
CA LEU A 395 -0.27 1.59 7.77
C LEU A 395 0.29 2.77 6.96
N ASP A 396 1.33 3.44 7.47
CA ASP A 396 2.01 4.53 6.76
C ASP A 396 2.51 4.09 5.38
N LYS A 397 2.27 4.91 4.34
CA LYS A 397 2.71 4.61 2.97
C LYS A 397 4.20 4.23 2.85
N SER A 398 5.09 4.92 3.57
CA SER A 398 6.53 4.62 3.52
C SER A 398 6.88 3.31 4.21
N LEU A 399 6.09 2.90 5.22
CA LEU A 399 6.23 1.59 5.84
C LEU A 399 5.67 0.49 4.91
N ILE A 400 4.56 0.75 4.21
CA ILE A 400 4.03 -0.16 3.18
C ILE A 400 5.08 -0.46 2.11
N GLU A 401 5.72 0.56 1.55
CA GLU A 401 6.72 0.38 0.49
C GLU A 401 7.92 -0.45 0.98
N ARG A 402 8.34 -0.24 2.24
CA ARG A 402 9.48 -0.94 2.84
C ARG A 402 9.16 -2.34 3.38
N ILE A 403 7.90 -2.64 3.73
CA ILE A 403 7.50 -3.93 4.31
C ILE A 403 7.21 -5.01 3.25
N ILE A 404 6.96 -4.62 1.99
CA ILE A 404 6.70 -5.55 0.89
C ILE A 404 7.82 -6.58 0.75
N ASP A 405 9.08 -6.13 0.74
CA ASP A 405 10.24 -7.01 0.56
C ASP A 405 10.40 -8.03 1.72
N PRO A 406 10.38 -7.60 3.01
CA PRO A 406 10.32 -8.50 4.16
C PRO A 406 9.22 -9.56 4.06
N ILE A 407 7.96 -9.16 3.83
CA ILE A 407 6.83 -10.09 3.78
C ILE A 407 6.98 -11.05 2.60
N THR A 408 7.41 -10.56 1.44
CA THR A 408 7.68 -11.40 0.25
C THR A 408 8.67 -12.49 0.56
N HIS A 409 9.71 -12.17 1.32
CA HIS A 409 10.69 -13.15 1.74
C HIS A 409 10.08 -14.17 2.72
N LEU A 410 9.33 -13.72 3.73
CA LEU A 410 8.69 -14.62 4.70
C LEU A 410 7.72 -15.58 4.02
N VAL A 411 6.88 -15.08 3.11
CA VAL A 411 5.96 -15.88 2.28
C VAL A 411 6.73 -16.92 1.48
N ARG A 412 7.82 -16.53 0.82
CA ARG A 412 8.67 -17.47 0.08
C ARG A 412 9.23 -18.57 0.98
N ASN A 413 9.74 -18.23 2.17
CA ASN A 413 10.27 -19.22 3.11
C ASN A 413 9.20 -20.19 3.61
N SER A 414 7.99 -19.70 3.88
CA SER A 414 6.85 -20.56 4.20
C SER A 414 6.51 -21.49 3.03
N LEU A 415 6.57 -21.03 1.78
CA LEU A 415 6.31 -21.88 0.60
C LEU A 415 7.44 -22.87 0.31
N ASP A 416 8.72 -22.46 0.39
CA ASP A 416 9.89 -23.29 0.06
C ASP A 416 10.16 -24.33 1.14
N HIS A 417 10.20 -23.92 2.41
CA HIS A 417 10.68 -24.72 3.53
C HIS A 417 9.62 -25.04 4.58
N GLY A 418 8.62 -24.18 4.75
CA GLY A 418 7.56 -24.37 5.74
C GLY A 418 6.56 -25.46 5.33
N ILE A 419 5.83 -25.21 4.24
CA ILE A 419 4.74 -26.06 3.76
C ILE A 419 5.32 -27.29 3.06
N GLU A 420 4.87 -28.47 3.49
CA GLU A 420 5.28 -29.77 2.98
C GLU A 420 4.55 -30.10 1.66
N THR A 421 5.03 -31.09 0.89
CA THR A 421 4.29 -31.52 -0.32
C THR A 421 2.98 -32.21 0.05
N PRO A 422 1.97 -32.25 -0.85
CA PRO A 422 0.67 -32.86 -0.53
C PRO A 422 0.79 -34.30 0.00
N ALA A 423 1.68 -35.10 -0.60
CA ALA A 423 1.94 -36.47 -0.15
C ALA A 423 2.52 -36.55 1.27
N GLN A 424 3.46 -35.65 1.61
CA GLN A 424 4.03 -35.58 2.96
C GLN A 424 3.00 -35.12 3.99
N ARG A 425 2.12 -34.17 3.62
CA ARG A 425 1.05 -33.66 4.49
C ARG A 425 0.03 -34.74 4.81
N THR A 426 -0.42 -35.50 3.80
CA THR A 426 -1.35 -36.62 4.02
C THR A 426 -0.73 -37.71 4.89
N LEU A 427 0.58 -38.01 4.72
CA LEU A 427 1.30 -38.94 5.60
C LEU A 427 1.39 -38.46 7.05
N ALA A 428 1.48 -37.13 7.25
CA ALA A 428 1.47 -36.50 8.57
C ALA A 428 0.05 -36.32 9.15
N GLY A 429 -1.00 -36.74 8.45
CA GLY A 429 -2.40 -36.61 8.88
C GLY A 429 -2.96 -35.18 8.74
N LYS A 430 -2.34 -34.33 7.92
CA LYS A 430 -2.78 -32.96 7.63
C LYS A 430 -3.58 -32.91 6.32
N ASP A 431 -4.27 -31.79 6.10
CA ASP A 431 -4.91 -31.48 4.82
C ASP A 431 -3.86 -31.46 3.69
N ALA A 432 -4.22 -31.91 2.49
CA ALA A 432 -3.32 -31.93 1.33
C ALA A 432 -2.93 -30.51 0.88
N SER A 433 -3.83 -29.54 1.06
CA SER A 433 -3.57 -28.12 0.88
C SER A 433 -2.96 -27.52 2.15
N GLY A 434 -1.86 -26.80 2.01
CA GLY A 434 -1.27 -25.99 3.08
C GLY A 434 -2.02 -24.69 3.26
N GLN A 435 -2.05 -24.17 4.49
CA GLN A 435 -2.62 -22.86 4.78
C GLN A 435 -1.49 -21.86 5.09
N LEU A 436 -1.52 -20.73 4.38
CA LEU A 436 -0.70 -19.56 4.68
C LEU A 436 -1.62 -18.41 5.07
N THR A 437 -1.44 -17.85 6.26
CA THR A 437 -2.21 -16.72 6.77
C THR A 437 -1.34 -15.48 6.84
N LEU A 438 -1.80 -14.39 6.23
CA LEU A 438 -1.27 -13.04 6.40
C LEU A 438 -2.28 -12.23 7.20
N SER A 439 -1.89 -11.70 8.35
CA SER A 439 -2.77 -10.87 9.15
C SER A 439 -2.11 -9.57 9.58
N ALA A 440 -2.88 -8.49 9.63
CA ALA A 440 -2.46 -7.22 10.21
C ALA A 440 -3.48 -6.76 11.24
N GLN A 441 -3.02 -6.17 12.35
CA GLN A 441 -3.88 -5.60 13.38
C GLN A 441 -3.18 -4.46 14.13
N HIS A 442 -3.97 -3.50 14.63
CA HIS A 442 -3.49 -2.46 15.54
C HIS A 442 -3.48 -2.99 16.98
N GLN A 443 -2.32 -2.95 17.63
CA GLN A 443 -2.16 -3.37 19.03
C GLN A 443 -1.28 -2.37 19.79
N GLY A 444 -1.86 -1.67 20.76
CA GLY A 444 -1.10 -0.83 21.70
C GLY A 444 -0.29 0.31 21.06
N GLY A 445 -0.80 0.95 20.00
CA GLY A 445 -0.08 1.99 19.26
C GLY A 445 1.03 1.47 18.34
N SER A 446 1.08 0.16 18.11
CA SER A 446 1.91 -0.51 17.11
C SER A 446 1.03 -1.29 16.13
N ILE A 447 1.56 -1.55 14.95
CA ILE A 447 0.97 -2.43 13.95
C ILE A 447 1.67 -3.77 14.07
N VAL A 448 0.87 -4.82 14.24
CA VAL A 448 1.34 -6.19 14.31
C VAL A 448 0.95 -6.89 13.03
N ILE A 449 1.95 -7.30 12.26
CA ILE A 449 1.79 -8.07 11.03
C ILE A 449 2.27 -9.49 11.29
N GLU A 450 1.44 -10.49 11.06
CA GLU A 450 1.79 -11.90 11.25
C GLU A 450 1.78 -12.64 9.91
N VAL A 451 2.83 -13.43 9.69
CA VAL A 451 2.93 -14.43 8.62
C VAL A 451 2.92 -15.79 9.30
N LYS A 452 1.86 -16.56 9.08
CA LYS A 452 1.65 -17.85 9.73
C LYS A 452 1.44 -18.95 8.69
N ASP A 453 2.17 -20.05 8.83
CA ASP A 453 1.97 -21.28 8.06
C ASP A 453 1.58 -22.46 8.96
N ASP A 454 0.95 -23.47 8.37
CA ASP A 454 0.61 -24.75 9.02
C ASP A 454 1.60 -25.88 8.66
N GLY A 455 2.83 -25.49 8.32
CA GLY A 455 3.86 -26.36 7.78
C GLY A 455 4.50 -27.33 8.78
N GLY A 456 5.68 -27.84 8.42
CA GLY A 456 6.46 -28.76 9.25
C GLY A 456 7.03 -28.13 10.53
N GLY A 457 7.02 -26.80 10.63
CA GLY A 457 7.67 -26.05 11.72
C GLY A 457 9.20 -26.09 11.66
N LEU A 458 9.84 -25.34 12.55
CA LEU A 458 11.29 -25.26 12.65
C LEU A 458 11.87 -26.46 13.41
N ALA A 459 12.87 -27.11 12.83
CA ALA A 459 13.54 -28.26 13.43
C ALA A 459 14.62 -27.81 14.42
N ARG A 460 14.25 -27.66 15.71
CA ARG A 460 15.15 -27.23 16.81
C ARG A 460 16.51 -27.91 16.79
N ASN A 461 16.53 -29.24 16.68
CA ASN A 461 17.76 -30.03 16.70
C ASN A 461 18.67 -29.75 15.51
N LYS A 462 18.12 -29.48 14.32
CA LYS A 462 18.90 -29.14 13.12
C LYS A 462 19.53 -27.75 13.26
N ILE A 463 18.78 -26.79 13.80
CA ILE A 463 19.26 -25.43 14.04
C ILE A 463 20.40 -25.44 15.04
N LEU A 464 20.27 -26.16 16.17
CA LEU A 464 21.34 -26.28 17.16
C LEU A 464 22.58 -27.00 16.60
N ALA A 465 22.39 -28.06 15.81
CA ALA A 465 23.51 -28.74 15.16
C ALA A 465 24.26 -27.82 14.20
N LYS A 466 23.53 -27.01 13.41
CA LYS A 466 24.10 -26.02 12.50
C LYS A 466 24.82 -24.90 13.23
N ALA A 467 24.23 -24.39 14.32
CA ALA A 467 24.85 -23.38 15.17
C ALA A 467 26.18 -23.86 15.76
N ARG A 468 26.23 -25.11 16.24
CA ARG A 468 27.47 -25.75 16.72
C ARG A 468 28.52 -25.88 15.60
N GLN A 469 28.11 -26.24 14.38
CA GLN A 469 29.01 -26.33 13.23
C GLN A 469 29.60 -24.97 12.85
N GLN A 470 28.83 -23.89 12.96
CA GLN A 470 29.27 -22.52 12.68
C GLN A 470 29.99 -21.85 13.88
N GLY A 471 30.20 -22.57 14.99
CA GLY A 471 30.90 -22.04 16.16
C GLY A 471 30.07 -21.03 16.99
N ILE A 472 28.75 -20.98 16.78
CA ILE A 472 27.85 -20.13 17.57
C ILE A 472 27.60 -20.82 18.92
N ALA A 473 28.11 -20.23 19.99
CA ALA A 473 27.97 -20.76 21.35
C ALA A 473 26.55 -20.49 21.90
N ILE A 474 25.85 -21.53 22.32
CA ILE A 474 24.49 -21.48 22.87
C ILE A 474 24.40 -22.41 24.07
N ALA A 475 23.67 -21.98 25.10
CA ALA A 475 23.42 -22.79 26.29
C ALA A 475 22.67 -24.08 25.92
N GLU A 476 23.03 -25.21 26.54
CA GLU A 476 22.40 -26.51 26.24
C GLU A 476 20.87 -26.51 26.46
N ASN A 477 20.38 -25.66 27.38
CA ASN A 477 18.97 -25.51 27.72
C ASN A 477 18.39 -24.15 27.29
N ALA A 478 18.89 -23.54 26.20
CA ALA A 478 18.36 -22.28 25.69
C ALA A 478 16.84 -22.38 25.41
N PRO A 479 16.05 -21.35 25.77
CA PRO A 479 14.62 -21.31 25.44
C PRO A 479 14.43 -21.31 23.92
N ASP A 480 13.30 -21.86 23.46
CA ASP A 480 13.04 -22.04 22.03
C ASP A 480 13.11 -20.73 21.24
N GLU A 481 12.65 -19.62 21.83
CA GLU A 481 12.73 -18.28 21.25
C GLU A 481 14.16 -17.86 20.88
N GLU A 482 15.13 -18.16 21.74
CA GLU A 482 16.54 -17.86 21.50
C GLU A 482 17.10 -18.74 20.37
N VAL A 483 16.65 -19.98 20.27
CA VAL A 483 17.03 -20.91 19.20
C VAL A 483 16.45 -20.46 17.86
N TRP A 484 15.20 -19.99 17.82
CA TRP A 484 14.59 -19.50 16.58
C TRP A 484 15.28 -18.24 16.07
N LEU A 485 15.70 -17.33 16.96
CA LEU A 485 16.37 -16.10 16.57
C LEU A 485 17.68 -16.33 15.79
N LEU A 486 18.32 -17.48 15.97
CA LEU A 486 19.53 -17.86 15.23
C LEU A 486 19.32 -17.93 13.72
N ILE A 487 18.11 -18.22 13.26
CA ILE A 487 17.84 -18.28 11.82
C ILE A 487 18.05 -16.92 11.15
N MET A 488 18.01 -15.84 11.94
CA MET A 488 18.26 -14.47 11.49
C MET A 488 19.71 -14.02 11.70
N ALA A 489 20.62 -14.91 12.12
CA ALA A 489 22.02 -14.58 12.24
C ALA A 489 22.68 -14.47 10.85
N PRO A 490 23.64 -13.55 10.64
CA PRO A 490 24.31 -13.39 9.35
C PRO A 490 24.94 -14.69 8.87
N GLY A 491 24.65 -15.09 7.63
CA GLY A 491 25.18 -16.33 7.06
C GLY A 491 24.61 -17.63 7.66
N PHE A 492 23.57 -17.53 8.50
CA PHE A 492 22.85 -18.69 8.99
C PHE A 492 21.81 -19.13 7.96
N SER A 493 22.09 -20.23 7.27
CA SER A 493 21.13 -20.90 6.41
C SER A 493 21.13 -22.39 6.71
N THR A 494 19.94 -22.96 6.81
CA THR A 494 19.72 -24.40 6.99
C THR A 494 19.73 -25.16 5.66
N ALA A 495 19.82 -24.48 4.52
CA ALA A 495 19.82 -25.11 3.20
C ALA A 495 21.19 -25.75 2.89
N GLU A 496 21.18 -26.99 2.42
CA GLU A 496 22.40 -27.72 1.99
C GLU A 496 22.87 -27.30 0.58
N ALA A 497 22.01 -26.67 -0.22
CA ALA A 497 22.30 -26.16 -1.56
C ALA A 497 21.67 -24.77 -1.78
N VAL A 498 22.36 -23.92 -2.55
CA VAL A 498 21.84 -22.62 -3.01
C VAL A 498 20.80 -22.89 -4.10
N THR A 499 19.53 -22.60 -3.86
CA THR A 499 18.48 -22.70 -4.89
C THR A 499 18.47 -21.45 -5.75
N ASP A 500 18.13 -21.58 -7.03
CA ASP A 500 18.02 -20.45 -7.99
C ASP A 500 17.04 -19.36 -7.52
N VAL A 501 16.12 -19.68 -6.61
CA VAL A 501 15.13 -18.76 -6.02
C VAL A 501 15.70 -17.95 -4.84
N SER A 502 16.81 -18.40 -4.24
CA SER A 502 17.55 -17.73 -3.15
C SER A 502 18.76 -16.89 -3.65
N GLY A 503 19.02 -16.88 -4.96
CA GLY A 503 20.25 -16.37 -5.60
C GLY A 503 20.52 -14.86 -5.59
N ARG A 504 19.83 -14.05 -4.75
CA ARG A 504 20.12 -12.60 -4.61
C ARG A 504 20.77 -12.20 -3.28
N GLY A 505 21.19 -13.14 -2.45
CA GLY A 505 21.89 -12.82 -1.19
C GLY A 505 20.99 -12.18 -0.13
N VAL A 506 19.69 -12.43 -0.19
CA VAL A 506 18.74 -11.99 0.84
C VAL A 506 18.56 -13.16 1.79
N GLY A 507 19.12 -13.08 3.00
CA GLY A 507 18.86 -14.04 4.07
C GLY A 507 17.81 -13.51 5.05
N MET A 508 17.48 -14.31 6.05
CA MET A 508 16.65 -13.86 7.18
C MET A 508 17.31 -12.76 8.02
N ASP A 509 18.62 -12.58 7.89
CA ASP A 509 19.37 -11.45 8.42
C ASP A 509 18.98 -10.12 7.75
N VAL A 510 18.76 -10.12 6.43
CA VAL A 510 18.30 -8.94 5.69
C VAL A 510 16.89 -8.54 6.10
N VAL A 511 15.99 -9.52 6.26
CA VAL A 511 14.63 -9.26 6.76
C VAL A 511 14.66 -8.62 8.14
N LYS A 512 15.46 -9.16 9.06
CA LYS A 512 15.61 -8.57 10.40
C LYS A 512 16.15 -7.14 10.34
N ARG A 513 17.19 -6.89 9.53
CA ARG A 513 17.78 -5.56 9.38
C ARG A 513 16.76 -4.56 8.82
N ASN A 514 16.04 -4.92 7.75
CA ASN A 514 15.04 -4.05 7.14
C ASN A 514 13.93 -3.68 8.14
N ILE A 515 13.48 -4.65 8.96
CA ILE A 515 12.49 -4.40 10.02
C ILE A 515 13.05 -3.48 11.12
N GLN A 516 14.31 -3.67 11.52
CA GLN A 516 14.97 -2.80 12.50
C GLN A 516 15.17 -1.37 11.99
N GLU A 517 15.48 -1.19 10.70
CA GLU A 517 15.59 0.13 10.05
C GLU A 517 14.24 0.87 10.02
N MET A 518 13.12 0.14 10.06
CA MET A 518 11.78 0.71 10.23
C MET A 518 11.43 1.01 11.71
N GLY A 519 12.35 0.79 12.65
CA GLY A 519 12.10 0.95 14.09
C GLY A 519 11.26 -0.18 14.70
N GLY A 520 11.06 -1.27 13.96
CA GLY A 520 10.30 -2.43 14.40
C GLY A 520 11.16 -3.53 15.00
N HIS A 521 10.49 -4.59 15.42
CA HIS A 521 11.12 -5.85 15.82
C HIS A 521 10.34 -7.04 15.26
N VAL A 522 10.98 -8.21 15.30
CA VAL A 522 10.42 -9.46 14.79
C VAL A 522 10.51 -10.54 15.85
N GLU A 523 9.42 -11.28 16.01
CA GLU A 523 9.29 -12.41 16.93
C GLU A 523 8.98 -13.67 16.10
N ILE A 524 9.51 -14.81 16.54
CA ILE A 524 9.33 -16.08 15.85
C ILE A 524 8.83 -17.11 16.85
N SER A 525 7.70 -17.72 16.54
CA SER A 525 7.13 -18.83 17.28
C SER A 525 6.92 -20.00 16.33
N SER A 526 7.42 -21.17 16.67
CA SER A 526 7.29 -22.36 15.83
C SER A 526 7.09 -23.60 16.67
N VAL A 527 6.21 -24.48 16.21
CA VAL A 527 5.97 -25.77 16.83
C VAL A 527 6.11 -26.85 15.75
N GLN A 528 7.01 -27.80 15.99
CA GLN A 528 7.28 -28.87 15.03
C GLN A 528 6.00 -29.65 14.72
N GLY A 529 5.71 -29.80 13.42
CA GLY A 529 4.51 -30.44 12.90
C GLY A 529 3.24 -29.57 12.91
N LYS A 530 3.25 -28.38 13.51
CA LYS A 530 2.10 -27.45 13.52
C LYS A 530 2.30 -26.17 12.72
N GLY A 531 3.54 -25.88 12.33
CA GLY A 531 3.90 -24.74 11.49
C GLY A 531 4.65 -23.64 12.24
N THR A 532 4.79 -22.49 11.58
CA THR A 532 5.58 -21.35 12.07
C THR A 532 4.76 -20.07 11.98
N THR A 533 4.86 -19.23 13.00
CA THR A 533 4.32 -17.87 13.04
C THR A 533 5.48 -16.90 13.20
N ILE A 534 5.60 -15.95 12.27
CA ILE A 534 6.53 -14.84 12.33
C ILE A 534 5.72 -13.57 12.51
N ARG A 535 5.97 -12.86 13.62
CA ARG A 535 5.27 -11.62 13.97
C ARG A 535 6.23 -10.45 13.81
N ILE A 536 5.82 -9.45 13.05
CA ILE A 536 6.51 -8.18 12.86
C ILE A 536 5.73 -7.11 13.61
N VAL A 537 6.40 -6.38 14.48
CA VAL A 537 5.81 -5.29 15.25
C VAL A 537 6.46 -3.99 14.80
N LEU A 538 5.65 -3.10 14.21
CA LEU A 538 6.07 -1.79 13.69
C LEU A 538 5.41 -0.67 14.52
N PRO A 539 6.13 0.41 14.85
CA PRO A 539 5.51 1.58 15.48
C PRO A 539 4.57 2.30 14.49
N LEU A 540 3.48 2.87 15.00
CA LEU A 540 2.50 3.63 14.18
C LEU A 540 3.00 5.05 13.83
N THR A 541 3.96 5.58 14.58
CA THR A 541 4.41 6.96 14.46
C THR A 541 5.62 7.10 13.54
N LEU A 542 5.91 8.34 13.11
CA LEU A 542 7.26 8.77 12.70
C LEU A 542 8.30 8.20 13.68
N ALA A 543 9.54 8.00 13.23
CA ALA A 543 10.59 7.36 14.02
C ALA A 543 10.86 8.12 15.34
N ILE A 544 10.03 7.88 16.35
CA ILE A 544 10.17 8.35 17.72
C ILE A 544 10.83 7.20 18.46
N LEU A 545 11.97 7.50 19.05
CA LEU A 545 12.75 6.54 19.80
C LEU A 545 12.69 6.91 21.28
N ASN A 546 12.31 5.95 22.12
CA ASN A 546 12.49 6.08 23.56
C ASN A 546 14.00 5.95 23.84
N GLY A 547 14.62 7.04 24.27
CA GLY A 547 16.04 7.13 24.53
C GLY A 547 16.37 7.46 25.98
N MET A 548 17.44 6.86 26.51
CA MET A 548 18.12 7.30 27.72
C MET A 548 19.20 8.31 27.33
N SER A 549 19.07 9.56 27.77
CA SER A 549 20.09 10.58 27.58
C SER A 549 21.26 10.32 28.52
N VAL A 550 22.43 10.08 27.94
CA VAL A 550 23.69 9.83 28.65
C VAL A 550 24.69 10.94 28.33
N ARG A 551 25.42 11.40 29.33
CA ARG A 551 26.48 12.41 29.18
C ARG A 551 27.83 11.73 29.12
N ILE A 552 28.66 12.17 28.16
CA ILE A 552 30.05 11.76 28.01
C ILE A 552 30.88 13.03 27.81
N GLY A 553 31.72 13.39 28.78
CA GLY A 553 32.33 14.71 28.86
C GLY A 553 31.26 15.81 28.94
N ASN A 554 31.32 16.74 27.97
CA ASN A 554 30.34 17.81 27.84
C ASN A 554 29.22 17.48 26.84
N GLU A 555 29.29 16.34 26.16
CA GLU A 555 28.39 15.98 25.08
C GLU A 555 27.27 15.07 25.57
N ILE A 556 26.08 15.21 24.98
CA ILE A 556 24.91 14.35 25.27
C ILE A 556 24.67 13.40 24.12
N TYR A 557 24.52 12.12 24.45
CA TYR A 557 24.17 11.05 23.54
C TYR A 557 22.86 10.41 23.96
N ILE A 558 22.17 9.78 23.01
CA ILE A 558 20.95 9.03 23.26
C ILE A 558 21.24 7.54 23.13
N LEU A 559 21.01 6.80 24.21
CA LEU A 559 21.08 5.35 24.24
C LEU A 559 19.66 4.77 24.12
N PRO A 560 19.32 3.99 23.07
CA PRO A 560 17.98 3.43 22.94
C PRO A 560 17.60 2.53 24.12
N LEU A 561 16.44 2.79 24.73
CA LEU A 561 16.00 2.14 25.96
C LEU A 561 15.78 0.63 25.80
N ASN A 562 15.41 0.18 24.61
CA ASN A 562 15.20 -1.25 24.31
C ASN A 562 16.48 -2.10 24.45
N TYR A 563 17.66 -1.48 24.41
CA TYR A 563 18.93 -2.17 24.63
C TYR A 563 19.41 -2.09 26.09
N VAL A 564 18.80 -1.25 26.93
CA VAL A 564 19.24 -1.01 28.31
C VAL A 564 18.63 -2.05 29.24
N ILE A 565 19.47 -2.82 29.93
CA ILE A 565 19.02 -3.77 30.96
C ILE A 565 18.96 -3.07 32.32
N GLU A 566 20.09 -2.54 32.76
CA GLU A 566 20.24 -1.87 34.05
C GLU A 566 21.43 -0.91 34.03
N SER A 567 21.55 -0.08 35.06
CA SER A 567 22.68 0.82 35.24
C SER A 567 23.17 0.77 36.68
N LEU A 568 24.47 0.89 36.88
CA LEU A 568 25.11 0.83 38.19
C LEU A 568 26.39 1.65 38.21
N GLN A 569 26.82 2.03 39.41
CA GLN A 569 28.16 2.61 39.61
C GLN A 569 29.10 1.49 40.06
N PRO A 570 30.18 1.18 39.31
CA PRO A 570 31.04 0.05 39.60
C PRO A 570 31.96 0.36 40.80
N GLN A 571 32.27 -0.67 41.60
CA GLN A 571 33.28 -0.56 42.64
C GLN A 571 34.65 -1.02 42.11
N SER A 572 35.75 -0.57 42.74
CA SER A 572 37.10 -0.99 42.35
C SER A 572 37.30 -2.51 42.41
N ALA A 573 36.56 -3.20 43.28
CA ALA A 573 36.63 -4.65 43.44
C ALA A 573 35.98 -5.43 42.27
N ASP A 574 35.04 -4.79 41.56
CA ASP A 574 34.30 -5.41 40.45
C ASP A 574 35.03 -5.21 39.10
N LEU A 575 36.06 -4.36 39.07
CA LEU A 575 36.83 -4.05 37.87
C LEU A 575 38.06 -4.96 37.79
N HIS A 576 38.16 -5.70 36.71
CA HIS A 576 39.29 -6.59 36.45
C HIS A 576 39.92 -6.25 35.10
N ALA A 577 41.24 -6.10 35.06
CA ALA A 577 41.98 -5.91 33.82
C ALA A 577 42.31 -7.29 33.22
N ILE A 578 42.00 -7.49 31.94
CA ILE A 578 42.41 -8.70 31.19
C ILE A 578 43.73 -8.43 30.46
N THR A 579 43.85 -7.25 29.83
CA THR A 579 45.08 -6.77 29.18
C THR A 579 45.36 -5.33 29.60
N ALA A 580 46.42 -4.71 29.10
CA ALA A 580 46.75 -3.32 29.42
C ALA A 580 45.66 -2.32 28.98
N ASP A 581 44.91 -2.64 27.93
CA ASP A 581 43.90 -1.76 27.32
C ASP A 581 42.46 -2.29 27.46
N GLU A 582 42.25 -3.48 28.02
CA GLU A 582 40.93 -4.07 28.19
C GLU A 582 40.57 -4.32 29.66
N GLN A 583 39.45 -3.74 30.06
CA GLN A 583 38.83 -3.95 31.37
C GLN A 583 37.53 -4.73 31.22
N VAL A 584 37.25 -5.58 32.20
CA VAL A 584 35.96 -6.25 32.36
C VAL A 584 35.36 -5.89 33.71
N LEU A 585 34.04 -5.83 33.73
CA LEU A 585 33.25 -5.58 34.91
C LEU A 585 32.58 -6.88 35.35
N HIS A 586 32.76 -7.25 36.61
CA HIS A 586 32.11 -8.39 37.22
C HIS A 586 30.77 -7.98 37.84
N VAL A 587 29.66 -8.51 37.30
CA VAL A 587 28.30 -8.20 37.78
C VAL A 587 27.53 -9.50 37.96
N ARG A 588 27.03 -9.75 39.18
CA ARG A 588 26.18 -10.92 39.52
C ARG A 588 26.77 -12.28 39.07
N GLY A 589 28.09 -12.43 39.09
CA GLY A 589 28.77 -13.68 38.71
C GLY A 589 29.14 -13.78 37.22
N GLU A 590 28.83 -12.76 36.40
CA GLU A 590 29.20 -12.68 34.99
C GLU A 590 30.28 -11.60 34.77
N TYR A 591 31.23 -11.85 33.86
CA TYR A 591 32.22 -10.87 33.43
C TYR A 591 31.77 -10.21 32.12
N LEU A 592 31.52 -8.90 32.17
CA LEU A 592 31.07 -8.09 31.04
C LEU A 592 32.22 -7.25 30.50
N ALA A 593 32.35 -7.17 29.17
CA ALA A 593 33.32 -6.27 28.54
C ALA A 593 32.94 -4.81 28.83
N LEU A 594 33.90 -4.03 29.35
CA LEU A 594 33.70 -2.62 29.65
C LEU A 594 34.17 -1.76 28.46
N VAL A 595 33.22 -1.09 27.81
CA VAL A 595 33.47 -0.20 26.68
C VAL A 595 33.48 1.24 27.19
N GLU A 596 34.64 1.88 27.11
CA GLU A 596 34.80 3.28 27.46
C GLU A 596 34.33 4.20 26.32
N MET A 597 33.13 4.78 26.48
CA MET A 597 32.49 5.54 25.40
C MET A 597 33.28 6.79 24.99
N HIS A 598 33.98 7.42 25.93
CA HIS A 598 34.83 8.56 25.65
C HIS A 598 36.01 8.22 24.75
N LYS A 599 36.62 7.03 24.90
CA LYS A 599 37.67 6.54 24.00
C LYS A 599 37.11 6.20 22.63
N LEU A 600 35.91 5.61 22.58
CA LEU A 600 35.26 5.20 21.34
C LEU A 600 34.93 6.39 20.44
N PHE A 601 34.34 7.44 21.02
CA PHE A 601 33.93 8.65 20.28
C PHE A 601 34.97 9.77 20.27
N GLY A 602 36.10 9.60 20.95
CA GLY A 602 37.17 10.60 20.99
C GLY A 602 36.78 11.89 21.72
N VAL A 603 35.95 11.78 22.77
CA VAL A 603 35.42 12.93 23.50
C VAL A 603 36.39 13.36 24.61
N ALA A 604 36.72 14.65 24.63
CA ALA A 604 37.58 15.24 25.66
C ALA A 604 36.77 15.59 26.94
N GLY A 605 37.44 15.60 28.09
CA GLY A 605 36.85 16.03 29.37
C GLY A 605 35.93 15.00 30.04
N ALA A 606 35.92 13.75 29.57
CA ALA A 606 35.14 12.68 30.17
C ALA A 606 35.77 12.13 31.46
N VAL A 607 34.95 11.48 32.29
CA VAL A 607 35.41 10.83 33.52
C VAL A 607 36.12 9.52 33.18
N HIS A 608 37.44 9.51 33.32
CA HIS A 608 38.26 8.32 32.99
C HIS A 608 38.20 7.22 34.04
N ASN A 609 37.89 7.55 35.30
CA ASN A 609 37.85 6.55 36.37
C ASN A 609 36.48 5.87 36.40
N PRO A 610 36.38 4.55 36.10
CA PRO A 610 35.09 3.88 36.05
C PRO A 610 34.31 3.94 37.37
N THR A 611 35.00 3.99 38.51
CA THR A 611 34.34 4.02 39.84
C THR A 611 33.69 5.35 40.16
N GLN A 612 33.99 6.41 39.41
CA GLN A 612 33.38 7.74 39.54
C GLN A 612 32.34 8.01 38.45
N ALA A 613 32.20 7.09 37.51
CA ALA A 613 31.30 7.16 36.38
C ALA A 613 30.16 6.14 36.55
N ILE A 614 29.21 6.15 35.62
CA ILE A 614 28.08 5.22 35.59
C ILE A 614 28.34 4.18 34.49
N VAL A 615 28.08 2.92 34.79
CA VAL A 615 28.07 1.86 33.80
C VAL A 615 26.62 1.53 33.45
N VAL A 616 26.31 1.53 32.16
CA VAL A 616 25.03 1.07 31.62
C VAL A 616 25.24 -0.31 31.01
N ILE A 617 24.54 -1.31 31.53
CA ILE A 617 24.56 -2.67 31.01
C ILE A 617 23.55 -2.74 29.87
N VAL A 618 24.06 -3.09 28.69
CA VAL A 618 23.27 -3.20 27.47
C VAL A 618 23.34 -4.60 26.90
N GLN A 619 22.29 -4.99 26.18
CA GLN A 619 22.24 -6.27 25.48
C GLN A 619 21.91 -6.06 24.00
N ALA A 620 22.84 -6.44 23.13
CA ALA A 620 22.61 -6.47 21.69
C ALA A 620 22.98 -7.84 21.13
N GLU A 621 22.14 -8.37 20.23
CA GLU A 621 22.35 -9.67 19.58
C GLU A 621 22.63 -10.81 20.58
N GLY A 622 21.90 -10.81 21.72
CA GLY A 622 22.04 -11.82 22.78
C GLY A 622 23.31 -11.71 23.63
N THR A 623 24.21 -10.76 23.33
CA THR A 623 25.44 -10.54 24.10
C THR A 623 25.28 -9.33 25.01
N ARG A 624 25.62 -9.50 26.29
CA ARG A 624 25.66 -8.40 27.27
C ARG A 624 27.04 -7.77 27.33
N PHE A 625 27.08 -6.45 27.41
CA PHE A 625 28.31 -5.69 27.64
C PHE A 625 28.00 -4.39 28.39
N ALA A 626 29.03 -3.76 28.92
CA ALA A 626 28.94 -2.59 29.76
C ALA A 626 29.43 -1.35 29.00
N LEU A 627 28.64 -0.27 28.98
CA LEU A 627 29.01 1.03 28.45
C LEU A 627 29.36 1.96 29.61
N LEU A 628 30.58 2.50 29.63
CA LEU A 628 30.97 3.51 30.61
C LEU A 628 30.55 4.90 30.11
N VAL A 629 29.72 5.57 30.89
CA VAL A 629 29.23 6.94 30.64
C VAL A 629 29.43 7.78 31.89
N ASP A 630 29.57 9.10 31.76
CA ASP A 630 29.84 9.95 32.92
C ASP A 630 28.60 10.07 33.79
N GLN A 631 27.45 10.33 33.17
CA GLN A 631 26.18 10.54 33.88
C GLN A 631 24.96 10.08 33.07
N LEU A 632 23.90 9.68 33.76
CA LEU A 632 22.55 9.51 33.21
C LEU A 632 21.78 10.81 33.42
N VAL A 633 21.35 11.45 32.34
CA VAL A 633 20.62 12.72 32.40
C VAL A 633 19.13 12.45 32.62
N GLY A 634 18.55 11.49 31.89
CA GLY A 634 17.14 11.14 32.00
C GLY A 634 16.57 10.46 30.75
N GLN A 635 15.33 10.00 30.84
CA GLN A 635 14.62 9.37 29.72
C GLN A 635 13.87 10.42 28.91
N HIS A 636 13.99 10.36 27.58
CA HIS A 636 13.31 11.27 26.66
C HIS A 636 12.76 10.50 25.46
N GLN A 637 11.60 10.93 24.99
CA GLN A 637 11.13 10.57 23.65
C GLN A 637 11.77 11.51 22.66
N VAL A 638 12.54 10.96 21.72
CA VAL A 638 13.30 11.75 20.76
C VAL A 638 12.86 11.43 19.34
N VAL A 639 12.70 12.47 18.53
CA VAL A 639 12.42 12.32 17.09
C VAL A 639 13.72 12.01 16.38
N VAL A 640 13.79 10.85 15.74
CA VAL A 640 14.97 10.39 15.01
C VAL A 640 15.06 11.15 13.68
N LYS A 641 16.17 11.85 13.47
CA LYS A 641 16.53 12.49 12.20
C LYS A 641 17.67 11.70 11.54
N ASN A 642 17.50 11.36 10.27
CA ASN A 642 18.55 10.67 9.51
C ASN A 642 19.74 11.62 9.29
N LEU A 643 20.96 11.14 9.55
CA LEU A 643 22.22 11.84 9.34
C LEU A 643 22.72 11.77 7.88
N GLU A 644 22.25 10.79 7.11
CA GLU A 644 22.86 10.37 5.85
C GLU A 644 22.77 11.38 4.70
N THR A 645 21.81 12.32 4.73
CA THR A 645 21.68 13.33 3.67
C THR A 645 22.87 14.30 3.65
N ASN A 646 23.53 14.51 4.80
CA ASN A 646 24.55 15.56 4.98
C ASN A 646 25.89 15.05 5.56
N TYR A 647 25.90 13.86 6.17
CA TYR A 647 27.06 13.35 6.93
C TYR A 647 27.45 11.93 6.52
N ARG A 648 28.75 11.61 6.61
CA ARG A 648 29.25 10.24 6.43
C ARG A 648 28.82 9.36 7.60
N LYS A 649 28.61 8.06 7.35
CA LYS A 649 28.35 7.07 8.41
C LYS A 649 29.47 7.11 9.45
N VAL A 650 29.11 7.44 10.69
CA VAL A 650 30.01 7.41 11.84
C VAL A 650 29.84 6.07 12.55
N PRO A 651 30.90 5.25 12.69
CA PRO A 651 30.81 3.98 13.41
C PRO A 651 30.29 4.17 14.84
N GLY A 652 29.30 3.38 15.24
CA GLY A 652 28.69 3.44 16.57
C GLY A 652 27.57 4.48 16.74
N ILE A 653 27.17 5.17 15.66
CA ILE A 653 26.05 6.12 15.66
C ILE A 653 25.04 5.71 14.57
N SER A 654 23.76 5.63 14.94
CA SER A 654 22.68 5.27 14.02
C SER A 654 21.99 6.48 13.42
N ALA A 655 21.80 7.54 14.22
CA ALA A 655 21.03 8.73 13.82
C ALA A 655 21.33 9.92 14.75
N ALA A 656 20.64 11.04 14.56
CA ALA A 656 20.69 12.19 15.45
C ALA A 656 19.30 12.67 15.86
N THR A 657 19.23 13.47 16.90
CA THR A 657 18.02 14.14 17.34
C THR A 657 18.33 15.54 17.86
N ILE A 658 17.28 16.35 18.04
CA ILE A 658 17.37 17.69 18.62
C ILE A 658 16.70 17.61 20.00
N LEU A 659 17.45 17.94 21.03
CA LEU A 659 16.98 17.97 22.41
C LEU A 659 16.12 19.22 22.68
N GLY A 660 15.41 19.23 23.80
CA GLY A 660 14.59 20.37 24.25
C GLY A 660 15.40 21.65 24.57
N ASP A 661 16.71 21.60 24.62
CA ASP A 661 17.56 22.80 24.72
C ASP A 661 18.06 23.30 23.34
N GLY A 662 17.63 22.66 22.25
CA GLY A 662 18.08 22.92 20.89
C GLY A 662 19.43 22.29 20.54
N ASN A 663 20.10 21.62 21.49
CA ASN A 663 21.34 20.92 21.21
C ASN A 663 21.08 19.64 20.40
N VAL A 664 22.03 19.31 19.53
CA VAL A 664 22.00 18.05 18.77
C VAL A 664 22.58 16.94 19.63
N ALA A 665 21.84 15.84 19.76
CA ALA A 665 22.32 14.63 20.40
C ALA A 665 22.41 13.48 19.40
N LEU A 666 23.45 12.66 19.52
CA LEU A 666 23.71 11.54 18.64
C LEU A 666 23.12 10.26 19.23
N ILE A 667 22.40 9.48 18.42
CA ILE A 667 21.77 8.22 18.83
C ILE A 667 22.79 7.09 18.64
N ILE A 668 23.07 6.37 19.73
CA ILE A 668 24.07 5.33 19.80
C ILE A 668 23.57 4.06 19.11
N ASP A 669 24.38 3.51 18.21
CA ASP A 669 24.17 2.18 17.61
C ASP A 669 24.85 1.10 18.47
N VAL A 670 24.08 0.54 19.41
CA VAL A 670 24.56 -0.48 20.36
C VAL A 670 25.03 -1.75 19.64
N ALA A 671 24.37 -2.14 18.55
CA ALA A 671 24.73 -3.34 17.79
C ALA A 671 26.05 -3.13 17.03
N ALA A 672 26.24 -1.97 16.40
CA ALA A 672 27.51 -1.64 15.74
C ALA A 672 28.69 -1.62 16.72
N ILE A 673 28.51 -1.03 17.91
CA ILE A 673 29.55 -0.99 18.95
C ILE A 673 29.98 -2.40 19.35
N GLN A 674 29.01 -3.31 19.55
CA GLN A 674 29.29 -4.70 19.89
C GLN A 674 30.10 -5.42 18.81
N ARG A 675 29.76 -5.21 17.52
CA ARG A 675 30.48 -5.82 16.38
C ARG A 675 31.92 -5.31 16.29
N THR A 676 32.13 -4.00 16.38
CA THR A 676 33.49 -3.41 16.34
C THR A 676 34.36 -3.89 17.51
N HIS A 677 33.77 -4.05 18.69
CA HIS A 677 34.48 -4.60 19.85
C HIS A 677 34.84 -6.08 19.67
N ARG A 678 33.98 -6.88 19.03
CA ARG A 678 34.29 -8.29 18.69
C ARG A 678 35.41 -8.41 17.66
N GLU A 679 35.41 -7.58 16.61
CA GLU A 679 36.44 -7.62 15.57
C GLU A 679 37.84 -7.24 16.10
N LYS A 680 37.92 -6.31 17.06
CA LYS A 680 39.18 -6.01 17.76
C LYS A 680 39.71 -7.18 18.58
N LYS A 681 38.84 -8.06 19.08
CA LYS A 681 39.22 -9.25 19.87
C LYS A 681 39.69 -10.43 18.99
N ALA A 682 39.36 -10.41 17.69
CA ALA A 682 39.71 -11.45 16.73
C ALA A 682 41.02 -11.16 15.95
N ARG A 683 41.55 -9.94 16.06
CA ARG A 683 42.89 -9.56 15.60
C ARG A 683 43.87 -9.59 16.76
#